data_AF-A0A2V8G3V6-F1
#
_entry.id   AF-A0A2V8G3V6-F1
#
_cell.length_a   1.000
_cell.length_b   1.000
_cell.length_c   1.000
_cell.angle_alpha   90.00
_cell.angle_beta   90.00
_cell.angle_gamma   90.00
#
_symmetry.space_group_name_H-M   'P 1'
#
loop_
_entity.id
_entity.type
_entity.pdbx_description
1 polymer ?
#
loop_
_entity_poly.entity_id
_entity_poly.type
_entity_poly.pdbx_seq_one_letter_code
_entity_poly.pdbx_strand_id
1 'polypeptide(L)'
;MSTSLRRAGSPAYPHDSPQLATAPERTAAAATDGGPGTFAPQLPPALSGTAGPIKTEVQQQPIYDPAHPNVVLATEWTWFEYEVDYRVEPTEVTEVVREFECEAYCRHTGNVEHSQCTMALCNDPDHFTHGLLMRGRYEPLADQMRQAQADARARAASLGIAPRDWVTDASSDALRRARELANAAVNKEIPHWAPACARQVRYYGVRRYDFVIKGRFTKHVRRRERGVESMRTEAAASHDATVAYVFLPQQEPIGVREPVVQCSCRPAASARTRPNRTPTYSGLGMNQQQKDEARRKYEEGEAPAPPGRGIGPAQSTTATLVGVVLPSDARPGDTITGTVVTDPKPYRDIPALRVVETTVPLLRNPEGKATLEHLDLSLGDGFSQPADQPVTVTLPPQGTSLPIEIARDDESEPLFTQKVPIASPPASPAVAQARAPRYETPAVAVTGAVQVIRGPLSGDARAISIDVDAEPARMVAATPRAIFWQLPDHTAAGRHVVSLHDGGTTVTLPIVVLTLTMSADRLELMRGETTSFHATVSGPEALPESAWKSGYAAELLTLPTVAARAPGFRPPSDRDGGEILLAIENGSRDTVTISPSKNEVVVLALDRGRFATGPYTFDGAIHSKRAGGFAVNSLVVPFVGPVYASSILDDLPPMPKEARDKQPAGEPKVEIEGDGTLVRTWPDGTKEVTDPDGRMVIRRPDGTREEIAKDVKVIQWANGSRIERYRNGTVVFHSADGSEVINTLDGTRYERLRSGRVRVRSKDGTTKTLTRKWRVTVHPDGKVEVVPR
;
A
#
# COMPACT_ATOMS: atom_id res chain seq x y z
N MET A 1 74.11 -7.75 19.01
CA MET A 1 74.46 -8.62 20.16
C MET A 1 73.19 -8.79 20.97
N SER A 2 72.43 -9.87 20.78
CA SER A 2 72.63 -11.21 21.35
C SER A 2 72.05 -11.36 22.77
N THR A 3 70.85 -11.98 22.85
CA THR A 3 70.51 -13.17 23.68
C THR A 3 71.07 -13.24 25.13
N SER A 4 70.25 -13.31 26.20
CA SER A 4 69.62 -14.52 26.80
C SER A 4 70.22 -14.84 28.21
N LEU A 5 69.73 -15.71 29.13
CA LEU A 5 68.43 -16.38 29.40
C LEU A 5 68.45 -16.94 30.86
N ARG A 6 67.34 -16.87 31.63
CA ARG A 6 66.94 -17.76 32.78
C ARG A 6 67.77 -17.70 34.11
N ARG A 7 67.35 -18.27 35.27
CA ARG A 7 66.03 -18.60 35.94
C ARG A 7 66.28 -19.40 37.24
N ALA A 8 65.68 -19.03 38.39
CA ALA A 8 65.36 -19.86 39.60
C ALA A 8 64.74 -18.93 40.69
N GLY A 9 63.96 -19.32 41.70
CA GLY A 9 63.35 -20.59 42.13
C GLY A 9 62.87 -20.47 43.61
N SER A 10 61.61 -20.81 43.93
CA SER A 10 60.89 -20.42 45.18
C SER A 10 61.21 -21.23 46.46
N PRO A 11 60.65 -20.85 47.64
CA PRO A 11 59.31 -21.29 48.16
C PRO A 11 58.46 -20.12 48.77
N ALA A 12 57.25 -20.24 49.35
CA ALA A 12 56.07 -21.14 49.25
C ALA A 12 54.86 -20.56 50.09
N TYR A 13 53.72 -21.27 50.15
CA TYR A 13 52.50 -21.09 51.01
C TYR A 13 51.50 -19.93 50.69
N PRO A 14 50.16 -20.11 50.88
CA PRO A 14 49.29 -21.07 50.17
C PRO A 14 47.99 -20.44 49.58
N HIS A 15 47.19 -21.29 48.92
CA HIS A 15 45.75 -21.23 48.55
C HIS A 15 44.86 -20.17 49.27
N ASP A 16 43.84 -19.55 48.67
CA ASP A 16 42.86 -20.13 47.72
C ASP A 16 42.15 -19.11 46.77
N SER A 17 41.22 -19.62 45.95
CA SER A 17 40.56 -18.99 44.77
C SER A 17 39.91 -17.59 44.94
N PRO A 18 39.92 -16.72 43.90
CA PRO A 18 39.30 -15.39 43.95
C PRO A 18 37.77 -15.40 43.74
N GLN A 19 37.04 -14.71 44.63
CA GLN A 19 35.60 -14.47 44.49
C GLN A 19 35.29 -13.41 43.42
N LEU A 20 34.13 -13.54 42.76
CA LEU A 20 33.61 -12.52 41.84
C LEU A 20 33.39 -11.19 42.59
N ALA A 21 34.05 -10.12 42.13
CA ALA A 21 33.76 -8.78 42.59
C ALA A 21 32.40 -8.31 42.03
N THR A 22 31.55 -7.83 42.93
CA THR A 22 30.19 -7.34 42.67
C THR A 22 30.17 -6.14 41.72
N ALA A 23 29.26 -6.16 40.74
CA ALA A 23 28.97 -5.00 39.91
C ALA A 23 28.33 -3.85 40.73
N PRO A 24 28.58 -2.57 40.39
CA PRO A 24 27.99 -1.45 41.11
C PRO A 24 26.48 -1.34 40.86
N GLU A 25 25.74 -1.04 41.92
CA GLU A 25 24.28 -0.85 41.91
C GLU A 25 23.88 0.26 40.93
N ARG A 26 23.09 -0.09 39.91
CA ARG A 26 22.28 0.90 39.20
C ARG A 26 21.03 1.18 40.04
N THR A 27 21.06 2.28 40.78
CA THR A 27 19.89 2.82 41.48
C THR A 27 18.72 2.97 40.50
N ALA A 28 17.67 2.18 40.69
CA ALA A 28 16.41 2.35 39.98
C ALA A 28 15.74 3.66 40.44
N ALA A 29 15.77 4.68 39.59
CA ALA A 29 14.96 5.87 39.80
C ALA A 29 13.49 5.48 39.59
N ALA A 30 12.71 5.44 40.67
CA ALA A 30 11.27 5.24 40.59
C ALA A 30 10.64 6.46 39.88
N ALA A 31 10.13 6.24 38.67
CA ALA A 31 9.31 7.23 37.98
C ALA A 31 7.91 7.22 38.61
N THR A 32 7.59 8.30 39.32
CA THR A 32 6.27 8.54 39.93
C THR A 32 5.19 8.82 38.89
N ASP A 33 3.93 8.56 39.26
CA ASP A 33 2.74 8.72 38.42
C ASP A 33 2.71 10.01 37.58
N GLY A 34 2.54 9.83 36.27
CA GLY A 34 2.13 10.88 35.34
C GLY A 34 0.76 10.51 34.75
N GLY A 35 -0.21 11.44 34.81
CA GLY A 35 -1.52 11.27 34.16
C GLY A 35 -1.42 11.24 32.62
N PRO A 36 -2.57 11.13 31.92
CA PRO A 36 -2.60 10.99 30.45
C PRO A 36 -2.17 12.30 29.77
N GLY A 37 -0.86 12.49 29.63
CA GLY A 37 -0.24 13.57 28.88
C GLY A 37 -0.24 13.28 27.39
N THR A 38 -0.54 14.31 26.59
CA THR A 38 -0.35 14.27 25.14
C THR A 38 1.14 14.20 24.81
N PHE A 39 1.59 13.05 24.31
CA PHE A 39 2.98 12.84 23.91
C PHE A 39 3.30 13.56 22.59
N ALA A 40 3.82 14.79 22.70
CA ALA A 40 4.37 15.53 21.57
C ALA A 40 5.80 15.04 21.25
N PRO A 41 6.10 14.56 20.04
CA PRO A 41 7.43 14.07 19.70
C PRO A 41 8.43 15.23 19.65
N GLN A 42 9.51 15.15 20.43
CA GLN A 42 10.63 16.09 20.29
C GLN A 42 11.39 15.78 19.00
N LEU A 43 11.28 16.66 17.99
CA LEU A 43 12.06 16.52 16.77
C LEU A 43 13.56 16.70 17.06
N PRO A 44 14.44 15.91 16.41
CA PRO A 44 15.87 16.20 16.43
C PRO A 44 16.13 17.53 15.71
N PRO A 45 16.90 18.46 16.30
CA PRO A 45 17.08 19.82 15.77
C PRO A 45 17.81 19.90 14.41
N ALA A 46 18.32 18.78 13.89
CA ALA A 46 19.04 18.71 12.62
C ALA A 46 18.13 18.71 11.36
N LEU A 47 16.80 18.64 11.53
CA LEU A 47 15.81 18.56 10.44
C LEU A 47 15.17 19.90 10.06
N SER A 48 15.68 21.02 10.56
CA SER A 48 15.33 22.35 10.07
C SER A 48 16.55 23.24 10.01
N GLY A 49 16.55 24.22 9.10
CA GLY A 49 17.67 25.13 8.90
C GLY A 49 17.55 25.90 7.58
N THR A 50 18.62 26.61 7.25
CA THR A 50 18.76 27.34 5.98
C THR A 50 19.98 26.80 5.24
N ALA A 51 19.87 26.60 3.93
CA ALA A 51 20.95 26.16 3.06
C ALA A 51 21.15 27.15 1.90
N GLY A 52 22.42 27.40 1.56
CA GLY A 52 22.84 28.57 0.76
C GLY A 52 23.63 29.58 1.61
N PRO A 53 23.79 30.83 1.16
CA PRO A 53 23.28 31.39 -0.09
C PRO A 53 24.08 30.99 -1.34
N ILE A 54 23.38 30.75 -2.45
CA ILE A 54 23.97 30.70 -3.80
C ILE A 54 23.94 32.12 -4.38
N LYS A 55 25.12 32.71 -4.57
CA LYS A 55 25.27 34.04 -5.15
C LYS A 55 25.28 34.00 -6.68
N THR A 56 24.62 34.98 -7.31
CA THR A 56 24.37 35.01 -8.76
C THR A 56 25.13 36.15 -9.48
N GLU A 57 24.81 36.34 -10.76
CA GLU A 57 25.42 37.32 -11.66
C GLU A 57 25.41 38.75 -11.11
N VAL A 58 26.54 39.45 -11.32
CA VAL A 58 26.73 40.84 -10.88
C VAL A 58 26.58 41.77 -12.08
N GLN A 59 25.41 42.38 -12.24
CA GLN A 59 25.17 43.38 -13.28
C GLN A 59 25.70 44.75 -12.83
N GLN A 60 26.62 45.33 -13.60
CA GLN A 60 27.10 46.70 -13.38
C GLN A 60 26.39 47.68 -14.32
N GLN A 61 25.72 48.68 -13.76
CA GLN A 61 25.00 49.72 -14.51
C GLN A 61 25.56 51.11 -14.19
N PRO A 62 26.17 51.82 -15.15
CA PRO A 62 26.50 53.23 -15.01
C PRO A 62 25.24 54.10 -15.16
N ILE A 63 25.09 55.08 -14.26
CA ILE A 63 24.03 56.09 -14.30
C ILE A 63 24.65 57.40 -14.80
N TYR A 64 24.22 57.86 -15.97
CA TYR A 64 24.74 59.07 -16.61
C TYR A 64 23.96 60.33 -16.22
N ASP A 65 24.61 61.49 -16.33
CA ASP A 65 23.96 62.79 -16.21
C ASP A 65 23.01 63.04 -17.40
N PRO A 66 21.70 63.27 -17.17
CA PRO A 66 20.75 63.57 -18.24
C PRO A 66 21.12 64.81 -19.09
N ALA A 67 21.86 65.77 -18.52
CA ALA A 67 22.36 66.94 -19.25
C ALA A 67 23.70 66.69 -19.95
N HIS A 68 24.47 65.69 -19.50
CA HIS A 68 25.81 65.38 -19.99
C HIS A 68 26.00 63.86 -20.12
N PRO A 69 25.52 63.22 -21.22
CA PRO A 69 25.46 61.75 -21.33
C PRO A 69 26.81 61.01 -21.31
N ASN A 70 27.94 61.74 -21.29
CA ASN A 70 29.28 61.18 -21.12
C ASN A 70 29.80 61.24 -19.67
N VAL A 71 29.03 61.81 -18.73
CA VAL A 71 29.40 61.95 -17.31
C VAL A 71 28.63 60.91 -16.49
N VAL A 72 29.36 60.02 -15.80
CA VAL A 72 28.76 59.05 -14.87
C VAL A 72 28.57 59.70 -13.50
N LEU A 73 27.32 59.81 -13.04
CA LEU A 73 26.96 60.33 -11.72
C LEU A 73 27.13 59.26 -10.63
N ALA A 74 26.73 58.02 -10.93
CA ALA A 74 26.82 56.89 -10.02
C ALA A 74 27.02 55.57 -10.80
N THR A 75 27.54 54.55 -10.11
CA THR A 75 27.60 53.18 -10.62
C THR A 75 26.87 52.26 -9.65
N GLU A 76 25.96 51.43 -10.17
CA GLU A 76 25.25 50.42 -9.40
C GLU A 76 25.73 49.01 -9.77
N TRP A 77 25.91 48.15 -8.77
CA TRP A 77 26.14 46.71 -8.92
C TRP A 77 24.97 45.98 -8.29
N THR A 78 24.24 45.21 -9.10
CA THR A 78 23.13 44.37 -8.64
C THR A 78 23.55 42.91 -8.68
N TRP A 79 23.29 42.16 -7.61
CA TRP A 79 23.37 40.69 -7.61
C TRP A 79 22.21 40.11 -6.82
N PHE A 80 21.96 38.81 -6.99
CA PHE A 80 20.99 38.07 -6.19
C PHE A 80 21.67 36.97 -5.38
N GLU A 81 21.04 36.60 -4.27
CA GLU A 81 21.41 35.47 -3.44
C GLU A 81 20.17 34.59 -3.25
N TYR A 82 20.32 33.28 -3.48
CA TYR A 82 19.27 32.28 -3.33
C TYR A 82 19.54 31.38 -2.13
N GLU A 83 18.57 31.30 -1.22
CA GLU A 83 18.58 30.45 -0.03
C GLU A 83 17.39 29.50 -0.05
N VAL A 84 17.54 28.33 0.57
CA VAL A 84 16.43 27.42 0.89
C VAL A 84 16.35 27.27 2.40
N ASP A 85 15.28 27.81 2.99
CA ASP A 85 14.89 27.39 4.33
C ASP A 85 14.20 26.03 4.20
N TYR A 86 14.57 25.06 5.04
CA TYR A 86 13.93 23.74 5.07
C TYR A 86 13.45 23.42 6.47
N ARG A 87 12.33 22.69 6.56
CA ARG A 87 11.75 22.23 7.81
C ARG A 87 11.05 20.91 7.59
N VAL A 88 11.16 20.04 8.58
CA VAL A 88 10.40 18.80 8.65
C VAL A 88 9.23 19.01 9.62
N GLU A 89 8.00 18.89 9.11
CA GLU A 89 6.78 19.19 9.85
C GLU A 89 6.08 17.88 10.28
N PRO A 90 5.70 17.74 11.57
CA PRO A 90 5.10 16.52 12.09
C PRO A 90 3.68 16.34 11.56
N THR A 91 3.34 15.11 11.17
CA THR A 91 1.97 14.73 10.79
C THR A 91 1.36 13.76 11.81
N GLU A 92 0.04 13.55 11.72
CA GLU A 92 -0.67 12.53 12.49
C GLU A 92 -0.52 11.12 11.89
N VAL A 93 0.01 11.01 10.66
CA VAL A 93 0.21 9.73 9.97
C VAL A 93 1.28 8.91 10.69
N THR A 94 0.86 7.77 11.22
CA THR A 94 1.71 6.79 11.89
C THR A 94 1.47 5.39 11.34
N GLU A 95 2.50 4.56 11.33
CA GLU A 95 2.43 3.18 10.87
C GLU A 95 2.92 2.25 11.98
N VAL A 96 2.07 1.30 12.38
CA VAL A 96 2.41 0.29 13.39
C VAL A 96 3.37 -0.72 12.77
N VAL A 97 4.61 -0.74 13.25
CA VAL A 97 5.61 -1.76 12.87
C VAL A 97 5.39 -3.03 13.70
N ARG A 98 5.00 -2.88 14.98
CA ARG A 98 4.67 -4.03 15.83
C ARG A 98 3.74 -3.64 16.99
N GLU A 99 2.71 -4.45 17.19
CA GLU A 99 1.91 -4.48 18.42
C GLU A 99 2.64 -5.34 19.46
N PHE A 100 2.75 -4.84 20.70
CA PHE A 100 3.16 -5.64 21.84
C PHE A 100 2.09 -5.63 22.91
N GLU A 101 1.70 -6.83 23.33
CA GLU A 101 0.78 -7.07 24.43
C GLU A 101 1.57 -7.52 25.66
N CYS A 102 1.38 -6.82 26.78
CA CYS A 102 1.88 -7.25 28.09
C CYS A 102 0.67 -7.60 28.96
N GLU A 103 0.63 -8.83 29.45
CA GLU A 103 -0.49 -9.41 30.18
C GLU A 103 0.02 -10.01 31.50
N ALA A 104 -0.39 -9.40 32.62
CA ALA A 104 0.01 -9.82 33.95
C ALA A 104 -1.21 -10.19 34.79
N TYR A 105 -1.52 -11.48 34.91
CA TYR A 105 -2.61 -11.97 35.77
C TYR A 105 -2.10 -12.37 37.16
N CYS A 106 -2.81 -11.93 38.21
CA CYS A 106 -2.60 -12.51 39.54
C CYS A 106 -3.20 -13.93 39.59
N ARG A 107 -2.39 -14.91 40.00
CA ARG A 107 -2.82 -16.32 40.13
C ARG A 107 -3.57 -16.63 41.43
N HIS A 108 -3.91 -15.64 42.26
CA HIS A 108 -4.65 -15.87 43.50
C HIS A 108 -6.16 -16.02 43.26
N THR A 109 -6.74 -17.09 43.80
CA THR A 109 -8.19 -17.31 43.87
C THR A 109 -8.76 -16.69 45.17
N GLY A 110 -9.28 -15.47 45.10
CA GLY A 110 -9.99 -14.84 46.23
C GLY A 110 -10.00 -13.31 46.18
N ASN A 111 -10.80 -12.69 47.05
CA ASN A 111 -10.92 -11.23 47.19
C ASN A 111 -9.71 -10.64 47.96
N VAL A 112 -8.50 -10.82 47.42
CA VAL A 112 -7.26 -10.25 47.98
C VAL A 112 -7.14 -8.75 47.67
N GLU A 113 -6.34 -8.04 48.47
CA GLU A 113 -6.06 -6.62 48.26
C GLU A 113 -5.03 -6.45 47.13
N HIS A 114 -5.29 -5.53 46.20
CA HIS A 114 -4.47 -5.33 44.99
C HIS A 114 -2.99 -5.01 45.28
N SER A 115 -2.68 -4.45 46.46
CA SER A 115 -1.34 -4.17 46.97
C SER A 115 -0.44 -5.42 47.10
N GLN A 116 -1.04 -6.62 47.16
CA GLN A 116 -0.32 -7.90 47.29
C GLN A 116 0.00 -8.56 45.94
N CYS A 117 -0.44 -7.95 44.82
CA CYS A 117 -0.17 -8.45 43.47
C CYS A 117 1.19 -7.93 42.95
N THR A 118 2.19 -8.80 42.84
CA THR A 118 3.53 -8.44 42.35
C THR A 118 3.79 -8.92 40.92
N MET A 119 4.77 -8.31 40.24
CA MET A 119 5.18 -8.67 38.86
C MET A 119 5.74 -10.09 38.71
N ALA A 120 6.05 -10.78 39.81
CA ALA A 120 6.62 -12.14 39.82
C ALA A 120 5.63 -13.26 39.41
N LEU A 121 4.43 -12.91 38.92
CA LEU A 121 3.34 -13.83 38.59
C LEU A 121 3.07 -13.97 37.07
N CYS A 122 3.89 -13.35 36.22
CA CYS A 122 3.79 -13.48 34.76
C CYS A 122 4.12 -14.91 34.26
N ASN A 123 3.63 -15.28 33.08
CA ASN A 123 3.76 -16.62 32.52
C ASN A 123 5.10 -16.91 31.82
N ASP A 124 5.91 -15.90 31.49
CA ASP A 124 7.24 -16.05 30.86
C ASP A 124 8.31 -15.29 31.67
N PRO A 125 8.95 -15.93 32.66
CA PRO A 125 9.93 -15.30 33.53
C PRO A 125 11.34 -15.17 32.91
N ASP A 126 11.59 -15.76 31.74
CA ASP A 126 12.95 -15.88 31.18
C ASP A 126 13.34 -14.71 30.26
N HIS A 127 12.39 -13.85 29.87
CA HIS A 127 12.63 -12.71 28.95
C HIS A 127 12.07 -11.38 29.49
N PHE A 128 12.92 -10.62 30.20
CA PHE A 128 12.55 -9.33 30.80
C PHE A 128 12.45 -8.13 29.82
N THR A 129 12.88 -8.29 28.58
CA THR A 129 12.84 -7.25 27.54
C THR A 129 12.60 -7.84 26.16
N HIS A 130 11.85 -7.14 25.30
CA HIS A 130 11.75 -7.46 23.87
C HIS A 130 12.63 -6.53 23.03
N GLY A 131 13.36 -7.10 22.07
CA GLY A 131 14.03 -6.32 21.01
C GLY A 131 13.09 -6.04 19.84
N LEU A 132 12.94 -4.77 19.46
CA LEU A 132 12.22 -4.33 18.28
C LEU A 132 13.15 -3.52 17.36
N LEU A 133 13.47 -4.06 16.19
CA LEU A 133 14.13 -3.30 15.14
C LEU A 133 13.08 -2.55 14.31
N MET A 134 13.01 -1.23 14.46
CA MET A 134 12.26 -0.34 13.56
C MET A 134 13.20 0.26 12.51
N ARG A 135 12.71 0.40 11.29
CA ARG A 135 13.39 1.14 10.21
C ARG A 135 12.43 2.17 9.67
N GLY A 136 12.89 3.41 9.57
CA GLY A 136 12.18 4.42 8.82
C GLY A 136 12.40 4.26 7.32
N ARG A 137 11.87 5.20 6.54
CA ARG A 137 12.11 5.30 5.10
C ARG A 137 11.95 6.74 4.62
N TYR A 138 12.58 7.03 3.50
CA TYR A 138 12.55 8.34 2.85
C TYR A 138 11.88 8.20 1.49
N GLU A 139 10.79 8.93 1.27
CA GLU A 139 10.01 8.91 0.04
C GLU A 139 10.20 10.26 -0.69
N PRO A 140 10.96 10.31 -1.79
CA PRO A 140 11.13 11.54 -2.56
C PRO A 140 9.86 11.87 -3.35
N LEU A 141 9.37 13.09 -3.21
CA LEU A 141 8.25 13.60 -4.00
C LEU A 141 8.79 14.17 -5.32
N ALA A 142 9.04 13.29 -6.29
CA ALA A 142 9.75 13.63 -7.51
C ALA A 142 9.04 14.70 -8.36
N ASP A 143 7.71 14.69 -8.41
CA ASP A 143 6.92 15.67 -9.15
C ASP A 143 6.90 17.03 -8.47
N GLN A 144 6.72 17.06 -7.16
CA GLN A 144 6.75 18.27 -6.34
C GLN A 144 8.16 18.88 -6.33
N MET A 145 9.22 18.07 -6.35
CA MET A 145 10.60 18.54 -6.56
C MET A 145 10.78 19.15 -7.96
N ARG A 146 10.30 18.49 -9.02
CA ARG A 146 10.33 19.03 -10.38
C ARG A 146 9.55 20.34 -10.50
N GLN A 147 8.41 20.44 -9.82
CA GLN A 147 7.59 21.65 -9.77
C GLN A 147 8.33 22.78 -9.03
N ALA A 148 8.90 22.52 -7.85
CA ALA A 148 9.70 23.50 -7.12
C ALA A 148 10.91 24.00 -7.92
N GLN A 149 11.57 23.12 -8.69
CA GLN A 149 12.62 23.50 -9.63
C GLN A 149 12.10 24.40 -10.76
N ALA A 150 10.93 24.08 -11.33
CA ALA A 150 10.29 24.87 -12.37
C ALA A 150 9.88 26.26 -11.85
N ASP A 151 9.29 26.33 -10.66
CA ASP A 151 8.89 27.58 -10.01
C ASP A 151 10.12 28.45 -9.68
N ALA A 152 11.17 27.86 -9.11
CA ALA A 152 12.44 28.57 -8.88
C ALA A 152 13.05 29.13 -10.18
N ARG A 153 12.99 28.37 -11.29
CA ARG A 153 13.43 28.84 -12.61
C ARG A 153 12.55 29.95 -13.16
N ALA A 154 11.23 29.86 -13.00
CA ALA A 154 10.29 30.91 -13.40
C ALA A 154 10.51 32.22 -12.61
N ARG A 155 10.75 32.13 -11.29
CA ARG A 155 11.13 33.28 -10.47
C ARG A 155 12.48 33.87 -10.91
N ALA A 156 13.51 33.05 -11.10
CA ALA A 156 14.82 33.49 -11.58
C ALA A 156 14.73 34.21 -12.94
N ALA A 157 13.97 33.65 -13.89
CA ALA A 157 13.74 34.26 -15.21
C ALA A 157 13.03 35.62 -15.10
N SER A 158 12.05 35.76 -14.20
CA SER A 158 11.38 37.06 -13.96
C SER A 158 12.30 38.14 -13.37
N LEU A 159 13.43 37.73 -12.78
CA LEU A 159 14.48 38.60 -12.25
C LEU A 159 15.63 38.83 -13.24
N GLY A 160 15.56 38.27 -14.46
CA GLY A 160 16.62 38.36 -15.47
C GLY A 160 17.84 37.46 -15.21
N ILE A 161 17.73 36.49 -14.31
CA ILE A 161 18.84 35.60 -13.90
C ILE A 161 18.86 34.36 -14.81
N ALA A 162 20.07 33.93 -15.21
CA ALA A 162 20.27 32.74 -16.03
C ALA A 162 19.64 31.44 -15.43
N PRO A 163 19.14 30.50 -16.26
CA PRO A 163 18.56 29.25 -15.78
C PRO A 163 19.56 28.37 -15.02
N ARG A 164 19.14 27.84 -13.86
CA ARG A 164 19.92 26.94 -13.00
C ARG A 164 18.99 26.00 -12.22
N ASP A 165 19.54 24.93 -11.65
CA ASP A 165 18.85 24.08 -10.68
C ASP A 165 19.01 24.62 -9.24
N TRP A 166 18.40 25.78 -8.99
CA TRP A 166 18.48 26.50 -7.72
C TRP A 166 18.15 25.63 -6.50
N VAL A 167 17.08 24.83 -6.62
CA VAL A 167 16.53 24.03 -5.52
C VAL A 167 17.48 22.90 -5.16
N THR A 168 17.92 22.09 -6.13
CA THR A 168 18.77 20.94 -5.84
C THR A 168 20.17 21.36 -5.40
N ASP A 169 20.75 22.40 -6.01
CA ASP A 169 22.06 22.91 -5.61
C ASP A 169 22.07 23.38 -4.15
N ALA A 170 21.02 24.08 -3.71
CA ALA A 170 20.93 24.59 -2.35
C ALA A 170 20.56 23.51 -1.31
N SER A 171 19.64 22.59 -1.65
CA SER A 171 19.03 21.67 -0.66
C SER A 171 19.63 20.25 -0.62
N SER A 172 20.54 19.90 -1.53
CA SER A 172 21.11 18.55 -1.67
C SER A 172 21.61 17.92 -0.36
N ASP A 173 22.37 18.66 0.45
CA ASP A 173 22.90 18.18 1.73
C ASP A 173 21.80 18.00 2.81
N ALA A 174 20.77 18.83 2.79
CA ALA A 174 19.65 18.73 3.73
C ALA A 174 18.79 17.49 3.43
N LEU A 175 18.47 17.26 2.16
CA LEU A 175 17.76 16.08 1.67
C LEU A 175 18.57 14.79 1.93
N ARG A 176 19.89 14.83 1.74
CA ARG A 176 20.79 13.72 2.08
C ARG A 176 20.73 13.37 3.56
N ARG A 177 20.81 14.37 4.46
CA ARG A 177 20.69 14.15 5.91
C ARG A 177 19.32 13.60 6.32
N ALA A 178 18.24 14.09 5.72
CA ALA A 178 16.89 13.57 5.99
C ALA A 178 16.77 12.09 5.57
N ARG A 179 17.34 11.74 4.40
CA ARG A 179 17.42 10.36 3.91
C ARG A 179 18.29 9.47 4.80
N GLU A 180 19.45 9.94 5.25
CA GLU A 180 20.33 9.20 6.16
C GLU A 180 19.62 8.90 7.49
N LEU A 181 18.93 9.90 8.06
CA LEU A 181 18.19 9.74 9.32
C LEU A 181 17.00 8.78 9.19
N ALA A 182 16.22 8.87 8.11
CA ALA A 182 15.07 7.99 7.91
C ALA A 182 15.48 6.53 7.71
N ASN A 183 16.56 6.28 6.97
CA ASN A 183 17.06 4.91 6.76
C ASN A 183 17.81 4.33 7.97
N ALA A 184 18.01 5.12 9.04
CA ALA A 184 18.62 4.62 10.28
C ALA A 184 17.70 3.58 10.94
N ALA A 185 18.26 2.40 11.22
CA ALA A 185 17.56 1.37 11.96
C ALA A 185 17.68 1.65 13.47
N VAL A 186 16.54 1.77 14.15
CA VAL A 186 16.45 1.94 15.60
C VAL A 186 16.12 0.58 16.22
N ASN A 187 17.05 0.02 16.99
CA ASN A 187 16.73 -1.11 17.86
C ASN A 187 16.20 -0.56 19.20
N LYS A 188 14.93 -0.83 19.49
CA LYS A 188 14.26 -0.45 20.73
C LYS A 188 14.19 -1.68 21.63
N GLU A 189 14.80 -1.60 22.80
CA GLU A 189 14.49 -2.50 23.91
C GLU A 189 13.19 -2.03 24.57
N ILE A 190 12.24 -2.95 24.74
CA ILE A 190 10.95 -2.70 25.35
C ILE A 190 10.86 -3.56 26.63
N PRO A 191 11.03 -2.97 27.83
CA PRO A 191 10.87 -3.67 29.10
C PRO A 191 9.39 -3.89 29.41
N HIS A 192 9.03 -4.86 30.26
CA HIS A 192 7.63 -5.01 30.71
C HIS A 192 7.09 -3.72 31.35
N TRP A 193 5.84 -3.36 31.02
CA TRP A 193 5.24 -2.07 31.39
C TRP A 193 3.86 -2.14 32.07
N ALA A 194 3.19 -3.29 32.06
CA ALA A 194 1.88 -3.44 32.69
C ALA A 194 2.03 -3.83 34.17
N PRO A 195 1.34 -3.19 35.12
CA PRO A 195 1.30 -3.64 36.51
C PRO A 195 0.48 -4.94 36.65
N ALA A 196 0.58 -5.60 37.80
CA ALA A 196 -0.16 -6.83 38.06
C ALA A 196 -1.69 -6.60 38.02
N CYS A 197 -2.40 -7.55 37.41
CA CYS A 197 -3.82 -7.49 37.03
C CYS A 197 -4.19 -6.45 35.96
N ALA A 198 -3.22 -6.01 35.15
CA ALA A 198 -3.48 -5.23 33.95
C ALA A 198 -3.07 -5.99 32.67
N ARG A 199 -3.77 -5.68 31.58
CA ARG A 199 -3.41 -6.05 30.21
C ARG A 199 -3.27 -4.73 29.46
N GLN A 200 -2.09 -4.43 28.94
CA GLN A 200 -1.83 -3.19 28.20
C GLN A 200 -1.12 -3.51 26.90
N VAL A 201 -1.73 -3.06 25.81
CA VAL A 201 -1.23 -3.15 24.46
C VAL A 201 -0.54 -1.84 24.09
N ARG A 202 0.66 -1.91 23.53
CA ARG A 202 1.42 -0.76 23.04
C ARG A 202 1.78 -0.94 21.57
N TYR A 203 1.52 0.10 20.78
CA TYR A 203 1.83 0.14 19.36
C TYR A 203 3.16 0.86 19.16
N TYR A 204 4.14 0.20 18.56
CA TYR A 204 5.42 0.80 18.20
C TYR A 204 5.56 0.87 16.68
N GLY A 205 6.17 1.93 16.17
CA GLY A 205 6.04 2.26 14.77
C GLY A 205 6.88 3.44 14.29
N VAL A 206 6.62 3.85 13.04
CA VAL A 206 7.18 5.06 12.44
C VAL A 206 6.11 6.15 12.36
N ARG A 207 6.53 7.42 12.35
CA ARG A 207 5.66 8.57 12.09
C ARG A 207 6.14 9.29 10.84
N ARG A 208 5.22 9.72 9.97
CA ARG A 208 5.53 10.53 8.79
C ARG A 208 5.75 11.99 9.20
N TYR A 209 6.75 12.59 8.61
CA TYR A 209 6.98 14.03 8.66
C TYR A 209 7.19 14.55 7.23
N ASP A 210 6.71 15.76 6.97
CA ASP A 210 6.71 16.33 5.63
C ASP A 210 7.91 17.27 5.50
N PHE A 211 8.80 17.01 4.52
CA PHE A 211 10.00 17.81 4.28
C PHE A 211 9.64 18.98 3.37
N VAL A 212 9.39 20.13 4.00
CA VAL A 212 9.03 21.39 3.34
C VAL A 212 10.29 22.21 3.06
N ILE A 213 10.39 22.75 1.86
CA ILE A 213 11.38 23.74 1.47
C ILE A 213 10.70 25.08 1.16
N LYS A 214 11.40 26.18 1.41
CA LYS A 214 11.03 27.54 1.02
C LYS A 214 12.24 28.23 0.40
N GLY A 215 12.22 28.39 -0.91
CA GLY A 215 13.24 29.13 -1.64
C GLY A 215 13.02 30.63 -1.56
N ARG A 216 14.07 31.40 -1.26
CA ARG A 216 14.06 32.86 -1.24
C ARG A 216 15.15 33.43 -2.15
N PHE A 217 14.77 34.32 -3.05
CA PHE A 217 15.68 35.21 -3.77
C PHE A 217 15.74 36.56 -3.07
N THR A 218 16.93 36.95 -2.66
CA THR A 218 17.25 38.28 -2.11
C THR A 218 18.02 39.06 -3.16
N LYS A 219 17.66 40.32 -3.41
CA LYS A 219 18.38 41.23 -4.31
C LYS A 219 19.20 42.22 -3.50
N HIS A 220 20.45 42.41 -3.91
CA HIS A 220 21.35 43.39 -3.33
C HIS A 220 21.77 44.39 -4.41
N VAL A 221 21.65 45.68 -4.10
CA VAL A 221 22.11 46.78 -4.94
C VAL A 221 23.15 47.57 -4.15
N ARG A 222 24.39 47.55 -4.62
CA ARG A 222 25.45 48.45 -4.14
C ARG A 222 25.56 49.62 -5.10
N ARG A 223 25.38 50.86 -4.62
CA ARG A 223 25.54 52.09 -5.39
C ARG A 223 26.80 52.82 -4.92
N ARG A 224 27.60 53.33 -5.85
CA ARG A 224 28.69 54.26 -5.56
C ARG A 224 28.46 55.58 -6.28
N GLU A 225 28.38 56.66 -5.51
CA GLU A 225 28.08 58.01 -5.99
C GLU A 225 29.03 59.01 -5.34
N ARG A 226 29.74 59.81 -6.15
CA ARG A 226 30.72 60.82 -5.68
C ARG A 226 31.74 60.29 -4.65
N GLY A 227 32.10 59.01 -4.74
CA GLY A 227 33.05 58.34 -3.85
C GLY A 227 32.43 57.69 -2.61
N VAL A 228 31.16 57.95 -2.28
CA VAL A 228 30.42 57.31 -1.19
C VAL A 228 29.76 56.02 -1.70
N GLU A 229 29.86 54.93 -0.94
CA GLU A 229 29.14 53.68 -1.23
C GLU A 229 27.92 53.54 -0.32
N SER A 230 26.81 53.05 -0.88
CA SER A 230 25.61 52.65 -0.16
C SER A 230 25.12 51.28 -0.63
N MET A 231 24.45 50.56 0.25
CA MET A 231 23.93 49.21 -0.01
C MET A 231 22.44 49.17 0.32
N ARG A 232 21.64 48.62 -0.59
CA ARG A 232 20.22 48.30 -0.38
C ARG A 232 20.01 46.81 -0.60
N THR A 233 19.26 46.18 0.29
CA THR A 233 18.85 44.78 0.20
C THR A 233 17.32 44.74 0.17
N GLU A 234 16.75 44.02 -0.78
CA GLU A 234 15.30 43.89 -0.98
C GLU A 234 14.91 42.44 -1.31
N ALA A 235 13.78 41.98 -0.77
CA ALA A 235 13.24 40.67 -1.12
C ALA A 235 12.77 40.68 -2.58
N ALA A 236 13.16 39.68 -3.37
CA ALA A 236 12.93 39.66 -4.81
C ALA A 236 11.82 38.67 -5.22
N ALA A 237 11.91 37.42 -4.76
CA ALA A 237 10.92 36.38 -5.03
C ALA A 237 11.01 35.23 -4.02
N SER A 238 9.96 34.44 -3.90
CA SER A 238 9.99 33.17 -3.16
C SER A 238 9.11 32.10 -3.80
N HIS A 239 9.32 30.85 -3.37
CA HIS A 239 8.45 29.70 -3.61
C HIS A 239 8.57 28.73 -2.43
N ASP A 240 7.63 27.81 -2.29
CA ASP A 240 7.62 26.79 -1.26
C ASP A 240 7.00 25.49 -1.80
N ALA A 241 7.45 24.35 -1.27
CA ALA A 241 7.01 23.03 -1.68
C ALA A 241 7.35 21.95 -0.64
N THR A 242 6.48 20.95 -0.48
CA THR A 242 6.84 19.68 0.18
C THR A 242 7.52 18.78 -0.85
N VAL A 243 8.75 18.34 -0.57
CA VAL A 243 9.61 17.64 -1.56
C VAL A 243 10.03 16.22 -1.16
N ALA A 244 9.70 15.80 0.06
CA ALA A 244 9.82 14.40 0.50
C ALA A 244 8.94 14.11 1.71
N TYR A 245 8.60 12.85 1.93
CA TYR A 245 8.14 12.34 3.22
C TYR A 245 9.28 11.62 3.94
N VAL A 246 9.39 11.86 5.24
CA VAL A 246 10.43 11.34 6.13
C VAL A 246 9.75 10.53 7.22
N PHE A 247 9.82 9.20 7.12
CA PHE A 247 9.25 8.31 8.14
C PHE A 247 10.34 8.00 9.18
N LEU A 248 10.13 8.43 10.43
CA LEU A 248 11.09 8.26 11.52
C LEU A 248 10.58 7.25 12.56
N PRO A 249 11.40 6.24 12.96
CA PRO A 249 11.09 5.36 14.09
C PRO A 249 10.81 6.14 15.37
N GLN A 250 9.71 5.82 16.05
CA GLN A 250 9.34 6.45 17.29
C GLN A 250 9.94 5.68 18.48
N GLN A 251 10.64 6.40 19.36
CA GLN A 251 11.25 5.83 20.57
C GLN A 251 10.21 5.49 21.65
N GLU A 252 9.05 6.12 21.57
CA GLU A 252 7.89 5.94 22.43
C GLU A 252 6.75 5.29 21.64
N PRO A 253 5.82 4.59 22.29
CA PRO A 253 4.69 3.98 21.60
C PRO A 253 3.83 5.05 20.91
N ILE A 254 3.48 4.83 19.65
CA ILE A 254 2.60 5.71 18.87
C ILE A 254 1.14 5.62 19.30
N GLY A 255 0.79 4.60 20.08
CA GLY A 255 -0.50 4.48 20.75
C GLY A 255 -0.46 3.45 21.88
N VAL A 256 -1.41 3.54 22.80
CA VAL A 256 -1.59 2.60 23.92
C VAL A 256 -3.07 2.25 24.01
N ARG A 257 -3.37 0.95 24.14
CA ARG A 257 -4.72 0.44 24.36
C ARG A 257 -4.76 -0.33 25.67
N GLU A 258 -5.65 0.09 26.58
CA GLU A 258 -5.90 -0.55 27.87
C GLU A 258 -7.21 -1.35 27.81
N PRO A 259 -7.18 -2.63 27.41
CA PRO A 259 -8.34 -3.49 27.57
C PRO A 259 -8.69 -3.68 29.05
N VAL A 260 -9.97 -3.50 29.41
CA VAL A 260 -10.47 -3.67 30.77
C VAL A 260 -10.31 -5.12 31.22
N VAL A 261 -9.44 -5.37 32.20
CA VAL A 261 -9.32 -6.66 32.89
C VAL A 261 -10.34 -6.71 34.04
N GLN A 262 -11.33 -7.59 33.95
CA GLN A 262 -12.26 -7.85 35.05
C GLN A 262 -11.62 -8.80 36.09
N CYS A 263 -10.73 -8.29 36.95
CA CYS A 263 -10.31 -9.06 38.13
C CYS A 263 -11.38 -9.04 39.22
N SER A 264 -11.54 -10.15 39.95
CA SER A 264 -12.29 -10.23 41.22
C SER A 264 -11.54 -9.61 42.42
N CYS A 265 -10.38 -9.01 42.17
CA CYS A 265 -9.50 -8.36 43.14
C CYS A 265 -10.21 -7.21 43.87
N ARG A 266 -9.90 -6.97 45.16
CA ARG A 266 -10.44 -5.81 45.88
C ARG A 266 -9.49 -4.62 45.75
N PRO A 267 -9.93 -3.46 45.22
CA PRO A 267 -9.09 -2.27 45.15
C PRO A 267 -8.63 -1.84 46.55
N ALA A 268 -7.35 -1.49 46.67
CA ALA A 268 -6.78 -1.00 47.93
C ALA A 268 -7.47 0.31 48.36
N ALA A 269 -7.67 0.48 49.66
CA ALA A 269 -8.54 1.54 50.21
C ALA A 269 -7.86 2.92 50.29
N SER A 270 -7.46 3.49 49.15
CA SER A 270 -7.07 4.92 49.03
C SER A 270 -7.72 5.58 47.82
N ALA A 271 -8.09 6.86 47.96
CA ALA A 271 -8.82 7.68 46.98
C ALA A 271 -10.29 7.26 46.70
N ARG A 272 -11.20 7.73 47.56
CA ARG A 272 -12.64 7.82 47.23
C ARG A 272 -12.87 8.94 46.20
N THR A 273 -12.88 8.61 44.91
CA THR A 273 -13.35 9.55 43.87
C THR A 273 -14.85 9.77 44.03
N ARG A 274 -15.26 10.99 44.40
CA ARG A 274 -16.66 11.41 44.40
C ARG A 274 -17.16 11.62 42.95
N PRO A 275 -18.46 11.50 42.66
CA PRO A 275 -18.98 11.81 41.33
C PRO A 275 -18.76 13.28 40.99
N ASN A 276 -18.49 13.55 39.71
CA ASN A 276 -18.45 14.85 39.03
C ASN A 276 -18.18 16.09 39.90
N ARG A 277 -16.93 16.57 39.82
CA ARG A 277 -16.65 18.01 39.94
C ARG A 277 -16.07 18.54 38.64
N THR A 278 -16.58 19.72 38.29
CA THR A 278 -16.28 20.59 37.17
C THR A 278 -14.79 20.61 36.79
N PRO A 279 -14.42 20.57 35.49
CA PRO A 279 -13.03 20.77 35.09
C PRO A 279 -12.56 22.17 35.50
N THR A 280 -11.50 22.25 36.30
CA THR A 280 -10.84 23.52 36.63
C THR A 280 -10.05 24.02 35.43
N TYR A 281 -10.53 25.11 34.82
CA TYR A 281 -9.94 25.71 33.63
C TYR A 281 -8.69 26.53 33.98
N SER A 282 -7.54 25.85 34.13
CA SER A 282 -6.22 26.44 34.36
C SER A 282 -5.24 26.03 33.26
N GLY A 283 -5.19 26.81 32.19
CA GLY A 283 -4.32 26.55 31.03
C GLY A 283 -4.42 27.56 29.88
N LEU A 284 -5.46 28.39 29.83
CA LEU A 284 -5.65 29.43 28.82
C LEU A 284 -5.98 30.78 29.47
N GLY A 285 -5.43 31.87 28.92
CA GLY A 285 -5.52 33.24 29.44
C GLY A 285 -6.88 33.91 29.23
N MET A 286 -7.97 33.26 29.64
CA MET A 286 -9.32 33.82 29.58
C MET A 286 -9.60 34.77 30.75
N ASN A 287 -10.25 35.89 30.45
CA ASN A 287 -10.65 36.88 31.44
C ASN A 287 -11.89 36.40 32.24
N GLN A 288 -12.22 37.10 33.33
CA GLN A 288 -13.29 36.69 34.23
C GLN A 288 -14.67 36.67 33.54
N GLN A 289 -14.92 37.62 32.65
CA GLN A 289 -16.18 37.78 31.92
C GLN A 289 -16.46 36.58 31.00
N GLN A 290 -15.43 36.08 30.32
CA GLN A 290 -15.48 34.86 29.50
C GLN A 290 -15.79 33.60 30.33
N LYS A 291 -15.30 33.52 31.58
CA LYS A 291 -15.57 32.40 32.49
C LYS A 291 -17.01 32.41 33.02
N ASP A 292 -17.56 33.60 33.24
CA ASP A 292 -18.95 33.76 33.66
C ASP A 292 -19.94 33.46 32.52
N GLU A 293 -19.62 33.83 31.27
CA GLU A 293 -20.41 33.49 30.08
C GLU A 293 -20.37 31.97 29.77
N ALA A 294 -19.20 31.35 29.85
CA ALA A 294 -19.05 29.91 29.63
C ALA A 294 -19.79 29.05 30.68
N ARG A 295 -19.79 29.48 31.96
CA ARG A 295 -20.57 28.79 33.01
C ARG A 295 -22.06 28.85 32.71
N ARG A 296 -22.57 30.00 32.28
CA ARG A 296 -23.99 30.20 31.99
C ARG A 296 -24.47 29.31 30.83
N LYS A 297 -23.72 29.23 29.73
CA LYS A 297 -24.07 28.34 28.59
C LYS A 297 -24.08 26.86 28.98
N TYR A 298 -23.22 26.46 29.92
CA TYR A 298 -23.18 25.09 30.45
C TYR A 298 -24.37 24.75 31.37
N GLU A 299 -24.88 25.74 32.11
CA GLU A 299 -26.10 25.61 32.94
C GLU A 299 -27.39 25.62 32.11
N GLU A 300 -27.37 26.22 30.91
CA GLU A 300 -28.49 26.28 29.95
C GLU A 300 -28.57 25.06 29.00
N GLY A 301 -27.57 24.15 29.03
CA GLY A 301 -27.66 22.82 28.40
C GLY A 301 -27.15 22.69 26.95
N GLU A 302 -26.48 23.71 26.43
CA GLU A 302 -25.97 23.74 25.05
C GLU A 302 -24.54 23.18 24.96
N ALA A 303 -24.33 22.10 24.21
CA ALA A 303 -23.02 21.48 24.03
C ALA A 303 -22.12 22.33 23.09
N PRO A 304 -20.85 22.60 23.43
CA PRO A 304 -19.96 23.34 22.55
C PRO A 304 -19.48 22.45 21.39
N ALA A 305 -19.72 22.89 20.15
CA ALA A 305 -19.13 22.30 18.96
C ALA A 305 -17.58 22.36 19.02
N PRO A 306 -16.86 21.41 18.39
CA PRO A 306 -15.41 21.49 18.23
C PRO A 306 -15.03 22.75 17.42
N PRO A 307 -13.79 23.27 17.58
CA PRO A 307 -13.36 24.47 16.87
C PRO A 307 -13.23 24.17 15.37
N GLY A 308 -14.22 24.61 14.59
CA GLY A 308 -14.23 24.46 13.14
C GLY A 308 -12.98 25.10 12.50
N ARG A 309 -12.41 24.40 11.51
CA ARG A 309 -11.36 24.96 10.66
C ARG A 309 -11.99 25.99 9.72
N GLY A 310 -12.06 27.23 10.17
CA GLY A 310 -12.73 28.30 9.44
C GLY A 310 -12.21 28.45 8.00
N ILE A 311 -13.10 28.24 7.03
CA ILE A 311 -12.83 28.43 5.61
C ILE A 311 -12.70 29.94 5.34
N GLY A 312 -11.75 30.31 4.46
CA GLY A 312 -11.66 31.67 3.91
C GLY A 312 -12.92 32.08 3.12
N PRO A 313 -13.03 33.35 2.69
CA PRO A 313 -14.28 33.88 2.15
C PRO A 313 -14.78 33.13 0.90
N ALA A 314 -15.99 32.59 1.01
CA ALA A 314 -16.88 32.14 -0.09
C ALA A 314 -16.20 31.35 -1.23
N GLN A 315 -15.78 30.12 -0.93
CA GLN A 315 -15.49 29.13 -1.98
C GLN A 315 -16.78 28.79 -2.76
N SER A 316 -16.70 28.75 -4.10
CA SER A 316 -17.86 28.46 -4.94
C SER A 316 -18.18 26.97 -4.97
N THR A 317 -19.37 26.60 -4.53
CA THR A 317 -19.87 25.22 -4.66
C THR A 317 -20.42 24.96 -6.06
N THR A 318 -20.54 23.68 -6.44
CA THR A 318 -21.27 23.26 -7.64
C THR A 318 -22.05 21.99 -7.35
N ALA A 319 -23.36 22.01 -7.65
CA ALA A 319 -24.22 20.85 -7.60
C ALA A 319 -23.68 19.76 -8.52
N THR A 320 -23.12 18.70 -7.94
CA THR A 320 -22.42 17.62 -8.64
C THR A 320 -23.09 16.29 -8.33
N LEU A 321 -23.31 15.47 -9.35
CA LEU A 321 -23.81 14.11 -9.16
C LEU A 321 -22.70 13.27 -8.50
N VAL A 322 -22.99 12.71 -7.34
CA VAL A 322 -22.12 11.77 -6.63
C VAL A 322 -22.81 10.43 -6.48
N GLY A 323 -22.03 9.37 -6.27
CA GLY A 323 -22.55 8.07 -5.86
C GLY A 323 -21.81 7.49 -4.68
N VAL A 324 -22.56 6.93 -3.72
CA VAL A 324 -22.00 6.03 -2.71
C VAL A 324 -22.03 4.62 -3.29
N VAL A 325 -20.85 4.05 -3.52
CA VAL A 325 -20.66 2.71 -4.10
C VAL A 325 -20.45 1.71 -2.96
N LEU A 326 -21.33 0.73 -2.89
CA LEU A 326 -21.39 -0.30 -1.84
C LEU A 326 -21.43 -1.70 -2.45
N PRO A 327 -20.99 -2.75 -1.73
CA PRO A 327 -21.13 -4.12 -2.20
C PRO A 327 -22.59 -4.59 -2.13
N SER A 328 -23.10 -5.19 -3.20
CA SER A 328 -24.47 -5.71 -3.30
C SER A 328 -24.70 -7.00 -2.51
N ASP A 329 -23.65 -7.76 -2.18
CA ASP A 329 -23.74 -9.01 -1.45
C ASP A 329 -23.62 -8.87 0.08
N ALA A 330 -23.60 -7.62 0.59
CA ALA A 330 -23.48 -7.28 2.01
C ALA A 330 -24.61 -7.89 2.86
N ARG A 331 -24.23 -8.50 4.00
CA ARG A 331 -25.10 -9.29 4.88
C ARG A 331 -25.06 -8.78 6.32
N PRO A 332 -26.10 -9.03 7.14
CA PRO A 332 -26.06 -8.74 8.56
C PRO A 332 -24.85 -9.41 9.24
N GLY A 333 -24.06 -8.64 9.99
CA GLY A 333 -22.82 -9.11 10.64
C GLY A 333 -21.54 -9.02 9.81
N ASP A 334 -21.60 -8.68 8.51
CA ASP A 334 -20.39 -8.41 7.73
C ASP A 334 -19.74 -7.09 8.14
N THR A 335 -18.41 -7.05 8.19
CA THR A 335 -17.66 -5.80 7.98
C THR A 335 -17.56 -5.55 6.48
N ILE A 336 -17.96 -4.37 6.01
CA ILE A 336 -17.94 -4.00 4.59
C ILE A 336 -17.25 -2.66 4.38
N THR A 337 -16.69 -2.48 3.18
CA THR A 337 -16.13 -1.22 2.69
C THR A 337 -16.93 -0.72 1.48
N GLY A 338 -17.16 0.59 1.42
CA GLY A 338 -17.64 1.31 0.24
C GLY A 338 -16.78 2.55 -0.07
N THR A 339 -17.13 3.29 -1.12
CA THR A 339 -16.41 4.50 -1.55
C THR A 339 -17.38 5.53 -2.13
N VAL A 340 -17.14 6.83 -1.93
CA VAL A 340 -17.89 7.89 -2.61
C VAL A 340 -17.17 8.31 -3.90
N VAL A 341 -17.93 8.55 -4.97
CA VAL A 341 -17.38 8.88 -6.30
C VAL A 341 -18.09 10.08 -6.92
N THR A 342 -17.34 10.91 -7.65
CA THR A 342 -17.84 12.09 -8.40
C THR A 342 -18.26 11.78 -9.84
N ASP A 343 -17.99 10.58 -10.34
CA ASP A 343 -18.68 10.01 -11.51
C ASP A 343 -19.19 8.60 -11.15
N PRO A 344 -20.50 8.44 -10.87
CA PRO A 344 -21.07 7.15 -10.50
C PRO A 344 -21.41 6.24 -11.69
N LYS A 345 -21.40 6.76 -12.92
CA LYS A 345 -21.84 6.02 -14.12
C LYS A 345 -21.08 4.70 -14.36
N PRO A 346 -19.74 4.60 -14.16
CA PRO A 346 -19.00 3.36 -14.40
C PRO A 346 -19.42 2.18 -13.50
N TYR A 347 -20.13 2.43 -12.39
CA TYR A 347 -20.42 1.41 -11.37
C TYR A 347 -21.87 0.89 -11.42
N ARG A 348 -22.78 1.57 -12.15
CA ARG A 348 -24.24 1.30 -12.11
C ARG A 348 -24.63 -0.12 -12.51
N ASP A 349 -24.00 -0.63 -13.56
CA ASP A 349 -24.36 -1.89 -14.22
C ASP A 349 -23.53 -3.09 -13.75
N ILE A 350 -22.72 -2.90 -12.69
CA ILE A 350 -21.85 -3.94 -12.12
C ILE A 350 -22.65 -4.77 -11.09
N PRO A 351 -22.94 -6.06 -11.34
CA PRO A 351 -23.89 -6.84 -10.53
C PRO A 351 -23.58 -6.90 -9.03
N ALA A 352 -22.30 -6.94 -8.66
CA ALA A 352 -21.88 -7.01 -7.26
C ALA A 352 -21.72 -5.63 -6.59
N LEU A 353 -22.01 -4.53 -7.28
CA LEU A 353 -22.04 -3.19 -6.71
C LEU A 353 -23.46 -2.63 -6.66
N ARG A 354 -23.70 -1.77 -5.67
CA ARG A 354 -24.89 -0.95 -5.51
C ARG A 354 -24.42 0.49 -5.49
N VAL A 355 -24.99 1.30 -6.38
CA VAL A 355 -24.68 2.73 -6.46
C VAL A 355 -25.87 3.52 -5.95
N VAL A 356 -25.65 4.33 -4.94
CA VAL A 356 -26.65 5.24 -4.36
C VAL A 356 -26.33 6.64 -4.81
N GLU A 357 -27.07 7.12 -5.81
CA GLU A 357 -26.80 8.40 -6.46
C GLU A 357 -27.57 9.56 -5.84
N THR A 358 -26.90 10.70 -5.71
CA THR A 358 -27.49 11.94 -5.22
C THR A 358 -26.73 13.15 -5.79
N THR A 359 -27.29 14.34 -5.68
CA THR A 359 -26.63 15.59 -6.10
C THR A 359 -26.21 16.38 -4.86
N VAL A 360 -24.91 16.61 -4.70
CA VAL A 360 -24.33 17.31 -3.54
C VAL A 360 -23.64 18.59 -4.01
N PRO A 361 -23.78 19.73 -3.32
CA PRO A 361 -22.97 20.91 -3.56
C PRO A 361 -21.53 20.66 -3.11
N LEU A 362 -20.66 20.33 -4.08
CA LEU A 362 -19.22 20.09 -3.84
C LEU A 362 -18.43 21.40 -3.92
N LEU A 363 -17.42 21.52 -3.07
CA LEU A 363 -16.37 22.55 -3.17
C LEU A 363 -15.49 22.30 -4.41
N ARG A 364 -14.71 23.30 -4.80
CA ARG A 364 -13.70 23.16 -5.85
C ARG A 364 -12.29 23.25 -5.29
N ASN A 365 -11.43 22.32 -5.69
CA ASN A 365 -10.00 22.39 -5.40
C ASN A 365 -9.35 23.59 -6.16
N PRO A 366 -8.07 23.94 -5.90
CA PRO A 366 -7.40 25.05 -6.58
C PRO A 366 -7.30 24.91 -8.11
N GLU A 367 -7.47 23.71 -8.66
CA GLU A 367 -7.50 23.41 -10.09
C GLU A 367 -8.91 23.61 -10.71
N GLY A 368 -9.90 23.95 -9.89
CA GLY A 368 -11.30 24.12 -10.29
C GLY A 368 -12.09 22.81 -10.42
N LYS A 369 -11.54 21.65 -10.04
CA LYS A 369 -12.28 20.36 -10.02
C LYS A 369 -13.13 20.24 -8.77
N ALA A 370 -14.29 19.62 -8.89
CA ALA A 370 -15.14 19.30 -7.74
C ALA A 370 -14.43 18.26 -6.84
N THR A 371 -14.38 18.52 -5.53
CA THR A 371 -13.71 17.65 -4.54
C THR A 371 -14.69 17.07 -3.52
N LEU A 372 -14.33 15.93 -2.94
CA LEU A 372 -15.02 15.30 -1.81
C LEU A 372 -14.39 15.66 -0.45
N GLU A 373 -13.29 16.44 -0.46
CA GLU A 373 -12.74 17.06 0.76
C GLU A 373 -13.84 17.82 1.53
N HIS A 374 -13.75 17.79 2.86
CA HIS A 374 -14.72 18.36 3.81
C HIS A 374 -16.09 17.67 3.87
N LEU A 375 -16.33 16.62 3.07
CA LEU A 375 -17.51 15.76 3.24
C LEU A 375 -17.19 14.52 4.07
N ASP A 376 -18.10 14.18 4.97
CA ASP A 376 -18.12 12.90 5.66
C ASP A 376 -19.29 12.03 5.18
N LEU A 377 -19.09 10.72 5.24
CA LEU A 377 -20.09 9.68 5.06
C LEU A 377 -20.30 8.94 6.39
N SER A 378 -21.55 8.91 6.86
CA SER A 378 -22.00 8.06 7.97
C SER A 378 -22.84 6.91 7.44
N LEU A 379 -22.59 5.71 7.98
CA LEU A 379 -23.29 4.48 7.63
C LEU A 379 -24.15 3.92 8.78
N GLY A 380 -24.51 4.77 9.74
CA GLY A 380 -25.46 4.44 10.82
C GLY A 380 -24.90 3.58 11.96
N ASP A 381 -23.59 3.40 12.05
CA ASP A 381 -22.87 2.79 13.18
C ASP A 381 -22.46 3.81 14.27
N GLY A 382 -22.74 5.09 14.03
CA GLY A 382 -22.40 6.20 14.94
C GLY A 382 -21.07 6.88 14.61
N PHE A 383 -20.39 6.50 13.51
CA PHE A 383 -19.15 7.12 13.08
C PHE A 383 -19.31 7.84 11.72
N SER A 384 -18.87 9.09 11.66
CA SER A 384 -18.59 9.80 10.39
C SER A 384 -17.18 9.44 9.91
N GLN A 385 -17.01 9.27 8.60
CA GLN A 385 -15.71 8.97 7.98
C GLN A 385 -15.53 9.81 6.70
N PRO A 386 -14.32 10.30 6.39
CA PRO A 386 -14.08 11.14 5.23
C PRO A 386 -14.53 10.49 3.92
N ALA A 387 -15.34 11.20 3.13
CA ALA A 387 -15.93 10.70 1.89
C ALA A 387 -14.92 10.61 0.73
N ASP A 388 -13.76 11.24 0.84
CA ASP A 388 -12.64 11.15 -0.10
C ASP A 388 -11.82 9.84 0.05
N GLN A 389 -12.10 9.05 1.09
CA GLN A 389 -11.45 7.77 1.38
C GLN A 389 -12.44 6.58 1.31
N PRO A 390 -11.94 5.33 1.26
CA PRO A 390 -12.80 4.15 1.46
C PRO A 390 -13.37 4.12 2.89
N VAL A 391 -14.67 3.91 3.01
CA VAL A 391 -15.43 3.99 4.27
C VAL A 391 -15.86 2.59 4.71
N THR A 392 -15.55 2.23 5.96
CA THR A 392 -15.81 0.88 6.51
C THR A 392 -16.91 0.91 7.57
N VAL A 393 -17.83 -0.06 7.54
CA VAL A 393 -18.88 -0.26 8.56
C VAL A 393 -19.04 -1.74 8.89
N THR A 394 -19.30 -2.05 10.17
CA THR A 394 -19.72 -3.39 10.60
C THR A 394 -21.24 -3.43 10.69
N LEU A 395 -21.88 -4.21 9.82
CA LEU A 395 -23.33 -4.30 9.75
C LEU A 395 -23.91 -5.00 10.99
N PRO A 396 -24.98 -4.47 11.60
CA PRO A 396 -25.61 -5.11 12.76
C PRO A 396 -26.04 -6.57 12.44
N PRO A 397 -25.89 -7.54 13.35
CA PRO A 397 -26.25 -8.95 13.11
C PRO A 397 -27.72 -9.22 12.74
N GLN A 398 -28.60 -8.23 12.95
CA GLN A 398 -30.02 -8.28 12.58
C GLN A 398 -30.45 -7.07 11.72
N GLY A 399 -29.49 -6.34 11.14
CA GLY A 399 -29.75 -5.15 10.33
C GLY A 399 -30.45 -5.48 9.02
N THR A 400 -31.62 -4.89 8.76
CA THR A 400 -32.37 -5.05 7.49
C THR A 400 -32.14 -3.91 6.51
N SER A 401 -31.63 -2.76 6.98
CA SER A 401 -31.29 -1.60 6.16
C SER A 401 -30.04 -0.90 6.68
N LEU A 402 -29.22 -0.41 5.75
CA LEU A 402 -28.08 0.45 6.01
C LEU A 402 -28.50 1.93 5.82
N PRO A 403 -28.43 2.77 6.86
CA PRO A 403 -28.48 4.23 6.69
C PRO A 403 -27.27 4.71 5.90
N ILE A 404 -27.46 5.75 5.10
CA ILE A 404 -26.44 6.46 4.34
C ILE A 404 -26.70 7.94 4.57
N GLU A 405 -25.71 8.65 5.08
CA GLU A 405 -25.80 10.06 5.39
C GLU A 405 -24.53 10.77 4.93
N ILE A 406 -24.66 11.84 4.15
CA ILE A 406 -23.54 12.68 3.71
C ILE A 406 -23.70 14.05 4.37
N ALA A 407 -22.69 14.51 5.09
CA ALA A 407 -22.64 15.81 5.75
C ALA A 407 -21.38 16.59 5.32
N ARG A 408 -21.37 17.92 5.53
CA ARG A 408 -20.14 18.73 5.44
C ARG A 408 -19.70 19.12 6.86
N ASP A 409 -18.38 19.21 7.08
CA ASP A 409 -17.78 19.54 8.38
C ASP A 409 -18.17 20.92 8.95
N ASP A 410 -18.75 21.81 8.13
CA ASP A 410 -19.26 23.14 8.49
C ASP A 410 -20.80 23.26 8.57
N GLU A 411 -21.56 22.21 8.21
CA GLU A 411 -23.03 22.21 8.20
C GLU A 411 -23.61 21.28 9.29
N SER A 412 -24.64 21.76 10.01
CA SER A 412 -25.28 21.00 11.11
C SER A 412 -26.35 20.00 10.64
N GLU A 413 -26.80 20.12 9.39
CA GLU A 413 -27.81 19.26 8.77
C GLU A 413 -27.14 18.45 7.65
N PRO A 414 -27.46 17.17 7.46
CA PRO A 414 -26.87 16.38 6.40
C PRO A 414 -27.35 16.84 5.02
N LEU A 415 -26.40 16.97 4.09
CA LEU A 415 -26.64 17.27 2.67
C LEU A 415 -27.46 16.17 1.97
N PHE A 416 -27.41 14.94 2.50
CA PHE A 416 -28.18 13.80 1.99
C PHE A 416 -28.42 12.75 3.06
N THR A 417 -29.60 12.12 3.04
CA THR A 417 -29.90 10.94 3.86
C THR A 417 -30.78 9.95 3.09
N GLN A 418 -30.39 8.67 3.07
CA GLN A 418 -31.20 7.57 2.53
C GLN A 418 -31.00 6.29 3.36
N LYS A 419 -31.96 5.36 3.31
CA LYS A 419 -31.78 3.98 3.80
C LYS A 419 -31.82 3.01 2.63
N VAL A 420 -30.86 2.09 2.55
CA VAL A 420 -30.84 1.01 1.54
C VAL A 420 -31.02 -0.36 2.18
N PRO A 421 -31.74 -1.30 1.54
CA PRO A 421 -31.93 -2.63 2.10
C PRO A 421 -30.64 -3.47 2.03
N ILE A 422 -30.29 -4.10 3.15
CA ILE A 422 -29.21 -5.10 3.26
C ILE A 422 -29.73 -6.42 2.67
N ALA A 423 -28.87 -7.20 2.00
CA ALA A 423 -29.30 -8.45 1.41
C ALA A 423 -29.59 -9.51 2.49
N SER A 424 -30.80 -10.08 2.48
CA SER A 424 -31.08 -11.27 3.27
C SER A 424 -30.16 -12.41 2.82
N PRO A 425 -29.50 -13.14 3.75
CA PRO A 425 -28.67 -14.27 3.37
C PRO A 425 -29.51 -15.31 2.60
N PRO A 426 -29.00 -15.88 1.50
CA PRO A 426 -29.67 -17.01 0.85
C PRO A 426 -29.75 -18.18 1.84
N ALA A 427 -30.85 -18.93 1.80
CA ALA A 427 -31.00 -20.12 2.64
C ALA A 427 -29.83 -21.08 2.40
N SER A 428 -29.02 -21.32 3.43
CA SER A 428 -27.74 -22.02 3.31
C SER A 428 -27.89 -23.39 2.67
N PRO A 429 -27.19 -23.68 1.55
CA PRO A 429 -26.85 -25.05 1.21
C PRO A 429 -26.08 -25.67 2.37
N ALA A 430 -26.28 -26.97 2.61
CA ALA A 430 -25.58 -27.70 3.67
C ALA A 430 -24.05 -27.53 3.56
N VAL A 431 -23.37 -27.52 4.71
CA VAL A 431 -21.92 -27.29 4.84
C VAL A 431 -21.12 -28.25 3.94
N ALA A 432 -20.76 -27.78 2.75
CA ALA A 432 -19.80 -28.46 1.91
C ALA A 432 -18.43 -28.38 2.60
N GLN A 433 -17.80 -29.54 2.79
CA GLN A 433 -16.58 -29.68 3.58
C GLN A 433 -15.51 -28.66 3.15
N ALA A 434 -14.98 -27.91 4.12
CA ALA A 434 -14.12 -26.77 3.88
C ALA A 434 -12.82 -27.18 3.19
N ARG A 435 -12.79 -27.01 1.86
CA ARG A 435 -11.57 -26.94 1.08
C ARG A 435 -10.78 -25.72 1.57
N ALA A 436 -9.47 -25.85 1.74
CA ALA A 436 -8.62 -24.75 2.21
C ALA A 436 -8.90 -23.45 1.43
N PRO A 437 -8.97 -22.29 2.11
CA PRO A 437 -9.29 -21.03 1.46
C PRO A 437 -8.31 -20.73 0.32
N ARG A 438 -8.85 -20.19 -0.77
CA ARG A 438 -8.09 -19.82 -1.96
C ARG A 438 -8.44 -18.39 -2.32
N TYR A 439 -7.41 -17.57 -2.49
CA TYR A 439 -7.57 -16.29 -3.16
C TYR A 439 -7.49 -16.50 -4.67
N GLU A 440 -8.39 -15.87 -5.41
CA GLU A 440 -8.43 -15.94 -6.88
C GLU A 440 -8.89 -14.61 -7.48
N THR A 441 -8.45 -14.33 -8.71
CA THR A 441 -8.84 -13.17 -9.53
C THR A 441 -8.93 -13.62 -10.99
N PRO A 442 -9.74 -12.99 -11.87
CA PRO A 442 -9.65 -13.22 -13.31
C PRO A 442 -8.20 -13.12 -13.80
N ALA A 443 -7.78 -14.01 -14.71
CA ALA A 443 -6.41 -13.98 -15.26
C ALA A 443 -6.11 -12.69 -16.04
N VAL A 444 -7.15 -12.02 -16.54
CA VAL A 444 -7.07 -10.74 -17.25
C VAL A 444 -7.79 -9.66 -16.45
N ALA A 445 -7.08 -8.58 -16.13
CA ALA A 445 -7.66 -7.32 -15.71
C ALA A 445 -7.79 -6.37 -16.91
N VAL A 446 -8.76 -5.47 -16.90
CA VAL A 446 -9.05 -4.55 -18.02
C VAL A 446 -8.91 -3.11 -17.55
N THR A 447 -8.08 -2.32 -18.24
CA THR A 447 -7.85 -0.91 -17.90
C THR A 447 -9.16 -0.11 -17.88
N GLY A 448 -9.37 0.69 -16.84
CA GLY A 448 -10.59 1.48 -16.62
C GLY A 448 -11.82 0.70 -16.13
N ALA A 449 -11.76 -0.63 -16.05
CA ALA A 449 -12.83 -1.46 -15.51
C ALA A 449 -12.57 -1.87 -14.06
N VAL A 450 -13.65 -2.09 -13.30
CA VAL A 450 -13.57 -2.71 -11.97
C VAL A 450 -13.16 -4.17 -12.10
N GLN A 451 -12.28 -4.60 -11.20
CA GLN A 451 -11.71 -5.93 -11.06
C GLN A 451 -12.19 -6.57 -9.75
N VAL A 452 -12.02 -7.89 -9.59
CA VAL A 452 -12.44 -8.62 -8.39
C VAL A 452 -11.38 -9.60 -7.90
N ILE A 453 -11.05 -9.55 -6.61
CA ILE A 453 -10.32 -10.62 -5.91
C ILE A 453 -11.32 -11.31 -4.99
N ARG A 454 -11.45 -12.63 -5.07
CA ARG A 454 -12.23 -13.45 -4.13
C ARG A 454 -11.29 -14.11 -3.13
N GLY A 455 -11.75 -14.32 -1.91
CA GLY A 455 -10.99 -14.99 -0.84
C GLY A 455 -11.62 -14.78 0.54
N PRO A 456 -11.10 -15.40 1.62
CA PRO A 456 -11.45 -14.98 2.96
C PRO A 456 -10.84 -13.61 3.21
N LEU A 457 -11.66 -12.63 3.57
CA LEU A 457 -11.24 -11.24 3.72
C LEU A 457 -11.77 -10.67 5.03
N SER A 458 -11.17 -9.59 5.52
CA SER A 458 -11.72 -8.81 6.63
C SER A 458 -12.92 -7.97 6.20
N GLY A 459 -12.88 -7.44 4.97
CA GLY A 459 -13.80 -6.41 4.48
C GLY A 459 -13.53 -5.00 5.04
N ASP A 460 -12.47 -4.82 5.84
CA ASP A 460 -12.08 -3.55 6.48
C ASP A 460 -11.00 -2.83 5.65
N ALA A 461 -11.32 -1.63 5.16
CA ALA A 461 -10.39 -0.82 4.37
C ALA A 461 -9.10 -0.44 5.11
N ARG A 462 -9.11 -0.46 6.44
CA ARG A 462 -7.96 -0.12 7.29
C ARG A 462 -6.99 -1.29 7.41
N ALA A 463 -7.44 -2.51 7.11
CA ALA A 463 -6.63 -3.72 7.06
C ALA A 463 -6.20 -4.08 5.63
N ILE A 464 -6.98 -3.66 4.62
CA ILE A 464 -6.81 -4.03 3.21
C ILE A 464 -5.97 -2.99 2.45
N SER A 465 -4.90 -3.44 1.79
CA SER A 465 -4.26 -2.70 0.69
C SER A 465 -4.11 -3.58 -0.56
N ILE A 466 -4.19 -2.95 -1.73
CA ILE A 466 -4.01 -3.60 -3.03
C ILE A 466 -2.98 -2.79 -3.80
N ASP A 467 -1.92 -3.45 -4.27
CA ASP A 467 -0.88 -2.83 -5.08
C ASP A 467 -0.72 -3.60 -6.40
N VAL A 468 -0.58 -2.89 -7.52
CA VAL A 468 -0.17 -3.47 -8.82
C VAL A 468 1.30 -3.13 -9.01
N ASP A 469 2.18 -4.14 -8.99
CA ASP A 469 3.64 -3.98 -9.08
C ASP A 469 4.32 -3.07 -8.03
N ALA A 470 3.60 -2.73 -6.95
CA ALA A 470 3.90 -1.73 -5.91
C ALA A 470 3.43 -0.27 -6.20
N GLU A 471 2.54 -0.09 -7.18
CA GLU A 471 1.70 1.12 -7.30
C GLU A 471 0.33 0.87 -6.64
N PRO A 472 -0.14 1.71 -5.69
CA PRO A 472 -1.41 1.52 -5.01
C PRO A 472 -2.60 1.52 -5.96
N ALA A 473 -3.41 0.47 -5.90
CA ALA A 473 -4.62 0.30 -6.68
C ALA A 473 -5.84 0.82 -5.91
N ARG A 474 -6.81 1.39 -6.62
CA ARG A 474 -7.99 1.96 -5.96
C ARG A 474 -8.95 0.86 -5.53
N MET A 475 -9.21 0.74 -4.24
CA MET A 475 -10.34 -0.04 -3.71
C MET A 475 -11.66 0.69 -3.98
N VAL A 476 -12.68 -0.06 -4.40
CA VAL A 476 -14.04 0.44 -4.71
C VAL A 476 -15.03 0.00 -3.64
N ALA A 477 -15.02 -1.29 -3.31
CA ALA A 477 -15.85 -1.89 -2.26
C ALA A 477 -15.25 -3.21 -1.78
N ALA A 478 -15.54 -3.64 -0.55
CA ALA A 478 -15.11 -4.94 -0.03
C ALA A 478 -16.13 -5.59 0.91
N THR A 479 -16.12 -6.91 0.95
CA THR A 479 -16.81 -7.75 1.95
C THR A 479 -15.86 -8.87 2.41
N PRO A 480 -16.24 -9.70 3.41
CA PRO A 480 -15.41 -10.82 3.86
C PRO A 480 -15.20 -11.96 2.83
N ARG A 481 -15.62 -11.76 1.58
CA ARG A 481 -15.65 -12.75 0.48
C ARG A 481 -15.01 -12.24 -0.81
N ALA A 482 -15.06 -10.94 -1.07
CA ALA A 482 -14.48 -10.32 -2.26
C ALA A 482 -14.08 -8.85 -2.04
N ILE A 483 -13.05 -8.39 -2.76
CA ILE A 483 -12.74 -6.97 -2.94
C ILE A 483 -12.94 -6.60 -4.41
N PHE A 484 -13.59 -5.47 -4.64
CA PHE A 484 -13.76 -4.80 -5.91
C PHE A 484 -12.80 -3.62 -5.98
N TRP A 485 -12.03 -3.51 -7.06
CA TRP A 485 -10.91 -2.57 -7.17
C TRP A 485 -10.68 -2.11 -8.61
N GLN A 486 -9.86 -1.08 -8.82
CA GLN A 486 -9.49 -0.57 -10.15
C GLN A 486 -7.96 -0.49 -10.29
N LEU A 487 -7.48 -0.83 -11.48
CA LEU A 487 -6.07 -0.64 -11.88
C LEU A 487 -5.68 0.84 -11.79
N PRO A 488 -4.44 1.19 -11.42
CA PRO A 488 -3.91 2.54 -11.59
C PRO A 488 -4.03 3.03 -13.04
N ASP A 489 -4.31 4.33 -13.23
CA ASP A 489 -4.66 4.97 -14.50
C ASP A 489 -3.59 4.86 -15.60
N HIS A 490 -2.38 4.44 -15.25
CA HIS A 490 -1.22 4.33 -16.15
C HIS A 490 -0.66 2.90 -16.26
N THR A 491 -1.40 1.90 -15.76
CA THR A 491 -0.96 0.49 -15.84
C THR A 491 -0.80 0.07 -17.29
N ALA A 492 0.39 -0.42 -17.64
CA ALA A 492 0.72 -0.88 -18.99
C ALA A 492 -0.08 -2.14 -19.38
N ALA A 493 -0.04 -2.51 -20.66
CA ALA A 493 -0.50 -3.83 -21.10
C ALA A 493 0.60 -4.88 -20.87
N GLY A 494 0.21 -6.10 -20.50
CA GLY A 494 1.14 -7.21 -20.31
C GLY A 494 1.02 -7.86 -18.93
N ARG A 495 2.11 -8.41 -18.39
CA ARG A 495 2.11 -9.13 -17.11
C ARG A 495 2.33 -8.19 -15.94
N HIS A 496 1.48 -8.30 -14.92
CA HIS A 496 1.56 -7.55 -13.67
C HIS A 496 1.31 -8.48 -12.48
N VAL A 497 1.75 -8.07 -11.29
CA VAL A 497 1.49 -8.78 -10.03
C VAL A 497 0.62 -7.90 -9.14
N VAL A 498 -0.57 -8.40 -8.81
CA VAL A 498 -1.39 -7.81 -7.75
C VAL A 498 -0.92 -8.35 -6.41
N SER A 499 -0.50 -7.48 -5.51
CA SER A 499 -0.23 -7.79 -4.11
C SER A 499 -1.44 -7.35 -3.30
N LEU A 500 -2.06 -8.30 -2.59
CA LEU A 500 -3.13 -8.05 -1.64
C LEU A 500 -2.57 -8.24 -0.24
N HIS A 501 -2.67 -7.20 0.58
CA HIS A 501 -2.47 -7.26 2.02
C HIS A 501 -3.83 -7.15 2.70
N ASP A 502 -4.09 -8.00 3.69
CA ASP A 502 -5.31 -7.95 4.52
C ASP A 502 -4.93 -8.31 5.96
N GLY A 503 -4.62 -7.28 6.76
CA GLY A 503 -4.09 -7.40 8.11
C GLY A 503 -2.81 -8.24 8.16
N GLY A 504 -2.89 -9.42 8.79
CA GLY A 504 -1.78 -10.37 8.86
C GLY A 504 -1.58 -11.24 7.62
N THR A 505 -2.46 -11.15 6.61
CA THR A 505 -2.38 -11.95 5.39
C THR A 505 -1.73 -11.14 4.26
N THR A 506 -0.92 -11.80 3.44
CA THR A 506 -0.35 -11.22 2.22
C THR A 506 -0.33 -12.28 1.13
N VAL A 507 -0.88 -11.95 -0.04
CA VAL A 507 -0.92 -12.85 -1.19
C VAL A 507 -0.63 -12.11 -2.49
N THR A 508 0.03 -12.81 -3.41
CA THR A 508 0.38 -12.31 -4.76
C THR A 508 -0.39 -13.06 -5.83
N LEU A 509 -1.00 -12.33 -6.76
CA LEU A 509 -1.85 -12.84 -7.83
C LEU A 509 -1.26 -12.39 -9.19
N PRO A 510 -0.75 -13.31 -10.03
CA PRO A 510 -0.15 -12.94 -11.32
C PRO A 510 -1.24 -12.72 -12.38
N ILE A 511 -1.43 -11.48 -12.81
CA ILE A 511 -2.45 -11.11 -13.81
C ILE A 511 -1.81 -10.70 -15.14
N VAL A 512 -2.65 -10.62 -16.17
CA VAL A 512 -2.35 -9.87 -17.39
C VAL A 512 -3.28 -8.66 -17.46
N VAL A 513 -2.73 -7.48 -17.68
CA VAL A 513 -3.52 -6.27 -17.95
C VAL A 513 -3.75 -6.16 -19.45
N LEU A 514 -5.02 -6.06 -19.82
CA LEU A 514 -5.50 -5.84 -21.17
C LEU A 514 -5.78 -4.35 -21.36
N THR A 515 -5.22 -3.78 -22.43
CA THR A 515 -5.63 -2.47 -22.95
C THR A 515 -6.34 -2.64 -24.29
N LEU A 516 -7.31 -1.75 -24.55
CA LEU A 516 -7.92 -1.56 -25.86
C LEU A 516 -7.62 -0.13 -26.32
N THR A 517 -6.88 0.00 -27.41
CA THR A 517 -6.60 1.29 -28.04
C THR A 517 -7.40 1.42 -29.32
N MET A 518 -8.06 2.55 -29.53
CA MET A 518 -8.78 2.85 -30.77
C MET A 518 -8.31 4.17 -31.39
N SER A 519 -8.19 4.19 -32.70
CA SER A 519 -7.84 5.38 -33.49
C SER A 519 -8.54 5.36 -34.85
N ALA A 520 -8.59 6.51 -35.52
CA ALA A 520 -9.01 6.64 -36.91
C ALA A 520 -8.14 7.68 -37.62
N ASP A 521 -7.88 7.51 -38.92
CA ASP A 521 -7.01 8.43 -39.69
C ASP A 521 -7.57 9.86 -39.70
N ARG A 522 -8.90 9.99 -39.67
CA ARG A 522 -9.65 11.25 -39.61
C ARG A 522 -10.83 11.15 -38.67
N LEU A 523 -11.01 12.16 -37.81
CA LEU A 523 -12.12 12.24 -36.84
C LEU A 523 -13.31 13.07 -37.34
N GLU A 524 -13.12 13.85 -38.40
CA GLU A 524 -14.17 14.58 -39.12
C GLU A 524 -14.16 14.18 -40.59
N LEU A 525 -15.35 14.04 -41.17
CA LEU A 525 -15.54 13.61 -42.56
C LEU A 525 -16.55 14.51 -43.26
N MET A 526 -16.33 14.77 -44.55
CA MET A 526 -17.36 15.25 -45.46
C MET A 526 -18.28 14.11 -45.90
N ARG A 527 -19.50 14.44 -46.33
CA ARG A 527 -20.48 13.45 -46.82
C ARG A 527 -19.91 12.62 -47.98
N GLY A 528 -19.97 11.30 -47.85
CA GLY A 528 -19.45 10.36 -48.85
C GLY A 528 -17.97 10.00 -48.70
N GLU A 529 -17.25 10.65 -47.79
CA GLU A 529 -15.87 10.28 -47.49
C GLU A 529 -15.76 8.99 -46.68
N THR A 530 -14.55 8.42 -46.67
CA THR A 530 -14.18 7.26 -45.85
C THR A 530 -12.88 7.54 -45.08
N THR A 531 -12.75 6.96 -43.90
CA THR A 531 -11.50 6.85 -43.12
C THR A 531 -11.32 5.42 -42.64
N SER A 532 -10.07 4.99 -42.45
CA SER A 532 -9.80 3.77 -41.69
C SER A 532 -10.00 4.04 -40.21
N PHE A 533 -10.30 2.98 -39.45
CA PHE A 533 -10.17 2.94 -38.00
C PHE A 533 -9.49 1.65 -37.57
N HIS A 534 -8.79 1.73 -36.45
CA HIS A 534 -7.94 0.67 -35.92
C HIS A 534 -8.35 0.41 -34.47
N ALA A 535 -8.56 -0.85 -34.12
CA ALA A 535 -8.83 -1.29 -32.75
C ALA A 535 -7.81 -2.35 -32.35
N THR A 536 -6.92 -2.02 -31.42
CA THR A 536 -5.82 -2.89 -30.99
C THR A 536 -6.06 -3.37 -29.57
N VAL A 537 -6.08 -4.69 -29.38
CA VAL A 537 -6.11 -5.37 -28.08
C VAL A 537 -4.71 -5.86 -27.75
N SER A 538 -4.14 -5.31 -26.67
CA SER A 538 -2.78 -5.62 -26.19
C SER A 538 -2.82 -6.18 -24.78
N GLY A 539 -1.87 -7.05 -24.42
CA GLY A 539 -1.79 -7.73 -23.13
C GLY A 539 -1.98 -9.25 -23.23
N PRO A 540 -3.09 -9.77 -23.79
CA PRO A 540 -3.39 -11.21 -23.82
C PRO A 540 -2.31 -12.11 -24.45
N GLU A 541 -1.47 -11.59 -25.34
CA GLU A 541 -0.27 -12.28 -25.86
C GLU A 541 0.70 -12.74 -24.76
N ALA A 542 0.65 -12.12 -23.57
CA ALA A 542 1.47 -12.46 -22.43
C ALA A 542 0.85 -13.54 -21.51
N LEU A 543 -0.42 -13.92 -21.70
CA LEU A 543 -1.11 -14.94 -20.90
C LEU A 543 -0.43 -16.32 -21.01
N PRO A 544 -0.26 -17.06 -19.90
CA PRO A 544 0.20 -18.44 -19.95
C PRO A 544 -0.89 -19.34 -20.55
N GLU A 545 -0.47 -20.40 -21.25
CA GLU A 545 -1.35 -21.40 -21.85
C GLU A 545 -2.36 -22.00 -20.87
N SER A 546 -1.96 -22.18 -19.61
CA SER A 546 -2.81 -22.72 -18.53
C SER A 546 -3.97 -21.80 -18.12
N ALA A 547 -3.92 -20.50 -18.47
CA ALA A 547 -4.96 -19.51 -18.21
C ALA A 547 -5.96 -19.36 -19.38
N TRP A 548 -5.65 -19.85 -20.58
CA TRP A 548 -6.55 -19.88 -21.74
C TRP A 548 -7.62 -20.98 -21.65
N LYS A 549 -8.23 -21.12 -20.46
CA LYS A 549 -9.45 -21.90 -20.21
C LYS A 549 -10.64 -20.96 -20.20
N SER A 550 -11.84 -21.43 -20.49
CA SER A 550 -13.05 -20.63 -20.32
C SER A 550 -13.31 -20.24 -18.85
N GLY A 551 -14.03 -19.13 -18.67
CA GLY A 551 -14.40 -18.57 -17.36
C GLY A 551 -14.75 -17.09 -17.49
N TYR A 552 -15.44 -16.51 -16.50
CA TYR A 552 -15.65 -15.06 -16.39
C TYR A 552 -16.07 -14.69 -14.96
N ALA A 553 -16.01 -13.41 -14.59
CA ALA A 553 -16.51 -12.90 -13.31
C ALA A 553 -17.98 -12.44 -13.44
N ALA A 554 -18.93 -13.28 -13.00
CA ALA A 554 -20.36 -12.94 -13.01
C ALA A 554 -20.73 -11.78 -12.07
N GLU A 555 -19.86 -11.50 -11.09
CA GLU A 555 -19.95 -10.35 -10.17
C GLU A 555 -19.70 -9.01 -10.88
N LEU A 556 -18.93 -9.03 -11.97
CA LEU A 556 -18.56 -7.84 -12.75
C LEU A 556 -19.42 -7.66 -14.00
N LEU A 557 -20.09 -8.73 -14.47
CA LEU A 557 -20.72 -8.75 -15.79
C LEU A 557 -21.89 -9.72 -15.88
N THR A 558 -23.01 -9.29 -16.48
CA THR A 558 -24.11 -10.19 -16.86
C THR A 558 -24.03 -10.60 -18.33
N LEU A 559 -24.33 -11.87 -18.62
CA LEU A 559 -24.41 -12.37 -19.99
C LEU A 559 -25.50 -11.69 -20.85
N PRO A 560 -26.68 -11.30 -20.32
CA PRO A 560 -27.63 -10.44 -21.04
C PRO A 560 -27.04 -9.11 -21.51
N THR A 561 -26.25 -8.42 -20.67
CA THR A 561 -25.56 -7.17 -21.05
C THR A 561 -24.59 -7.41 -22.21
N VAL A 562 -23.85 -8.53 -22.19
CA VAL A 562 -22.96 -8.93 -23.30
C VAL A 562 -23.75 -9.20 -24.57
N ALA A 563 -24.82 -10.00 -24.49
CA ALA A 563 -25.63 -10.38 -25.65
C ALA A 563 -26.30 -9.17 -26.34
N ALA A 564 -26.64 -8.12 -25.58
CA ALA A 564 -27.17 -6.88 -26.11
C ALA A 564 -26.15 -6.09 -26.94
N ARG A 565 -24.86 -6.09 -26.54
CA ARG A 565 -23.79 -5.35 -27.22
C ARG A 565 -23.01 -6.17 -28.25
N ALA A 566 -23.02 -7.50 -28.14
CA ALA A 566 -22.34 -8.44 -29.03
C ALA A 566 -23.35 -9.43 -29.64
N PRO A 567 -24.24 -8.99 -30.54
CA PRO A 567 -25.34 -9.80 -31.06
C PRO A 567 -24.82 -11.02 -31.84
N GLY A 568 -25.17 -12.21 -31.36
CA GLY A 568 -24.75 -13.49 -31.96
C GLY A 568 -23.47 -14.09 -31.37
N PHE A 569 -22.77 -13.38 -30.46
CA PHE A 569 -21.71 -13.98 -29.65
C PHE A 569 -22.28 -15.07 -28.72
N ARG A 570 -21.48 -16.08 -28.43
CA ARG A 570 -21.77 -17.13 -27.45
C ARG A 570 -20.55 -17.25 -26.53
N PRO A 571 -20.68 -17.01 -25.21
CA PRO A 571 -19.58 -17.25 -24.28
C PRO A 571 -19.05 -18.69 -24.39
N PRO A 572 -17.73 -18.90 -24.32
CA PRO A 572 -17.13 -20.25 -24.36
C PRO A 572 -17.57 -21.07 -23.14
N SER A 573 -17.84 -22.36 -23.37
CA SER A 573 -18.19 -23.33 -22.33
C SER A 573 -16.95 -23.98 -21.70
N ASP A 574 -17.12 -24.76 -20.63
CA ASP A 574 -16.03 -25.54 -19.99
C ASP A 574 -15.27 -26.50 -20.93
N ARG A 575 -15.82 -26.78 -22.13
CA ARG A 575 -15.20 -27.63 -23.16
C ARG A 575 -14.42 -26.83 -24.20
N ASP A 576 -14.65 -25.53 -24.26
CA ASP A 576 -14.04 -24.61 -25.20
C ASP A 576 -12.79 -23.96 -24.57
N GLY A 577 -11.94 -23.36 -25.40
CA GLY A 577 -10.83 -22.54 -24.92
C GLY A 577 -11.32 -21.24 -24.28
N GLY A 578 -10.42 -20.56 -23.56
CA GLY A 578 -10.66 -19.17 -23.19
C GLY A 578 -10.63 -18.25 -24.42
N GLU A 579 -11.42 -17.18 -24.40
CA GLU A 579 -11.52 -16.21 -25.50
C GLU A 579 -11.57 -14.78 -24.95
N ILE A 580 -11.12 -13.81 -25.74
CA ILE A 580 -11.38 -12.39 -25.50
C ILE A 580 -12.44 -11.93 -26.50
N LEU A 581 -13.59 -11.48 -26.01
CA LEU A 581 -14.60 -10.83 -26.84
C LEU A 581 -14.17 -9.38 -27.10
N LEU A 582 -14.15 -8.98 -28.37
CA LEU A 582 -14.12 -7.58 -28.80
C LEU A 582 -15.39 -7.28 -29.61
N ALA A 583 -16.20 -6.34 -29.13
CA ALA A 583 -17.33 -5.79 -29.86
C ALA A 583 -17.11 -4.30 -30.14
N ILE A 584 -17.40 -3.86 -31.36
CA ILE A 584 -17.22 -2.48 -31.82
C ILE A 584 -18.55 -2.02 -32.43
N GLU A 585 -19.09 -0.93 -31.92
CA GLU A 585 -20.43 -0.43 -32.23
C GLU A 585 -20.39 1.00 -32.76
N ASN A 586 -21.11 1.26 -33.84
CA ASN A 586 -21.35 2.61 -34.34
C ASN A 586 -22.30 3.37 -33.40
N GLY A 587 -21.76 4.32 -32.63
CA GLY A 587 -22.52 5.24 -31.80
C GLY A 587 -23.14 6.42 -32.56
N SER A 588 -22.93 6.50 -33.88
CA SER A 588 -23.38 7.59 -34.76
C SER A 588 -24.04 7.04 -36.03
N ARG A 589 -24.98 6.11 -35.85
CA ARG A 589 -25.66 5.35 -36.93
C ARG A 589 -26.33 6.23 -37.99
N ASP A 590 -26.73 7.46 -37.65
CA ASP A 590 -27.31 8.42 -38.61
C ASP A 590 -26.27 9.25 -39.37
N THR A 591 -25.01 9.24 -38.94
CA THR A 591 -23.92 10.07 -39.50
C THR A 591 -22.92 9.24 -40.30
N VAL A 592 -22.63 8.01 -39.88
CA VAL A 592 -21.68 7.11 -40.55
C VAL A 592 -22.21 5.68 -40.66
N THR A 593 -21.66 4.86 -41.56
CA THR A 593 -21.67 3.38 -41.42
C THR A 593 -20.27 2.91 -41.02
N ILE A 594 -20.17 1.74 -40.38
CA ILE A 594 -18.88 1.04 -40.19
C ILE A 594 -18.84 -0.30 -40.95
N SER A 595 -17.68 -0.64 -41.50
CA SER A 595 -17.45 -1.91 -42.22
C SER A 595 -16.08 -2.54 -41.90
N PRO A 596 -15.94 -3.88 -41.99
CA PRO A 596 -17.02 -4.86 -42.09
C PRO A 596 -17.83 -4.92 -40.79
N SER A 597 -19.16 -4.96 -40.88
CA SER A 597 -20.05 -5.06 -39.70
C SER A 597 -21.37 -5.76 -40.04
N LYS A 598 -22.10 -6.18 -39.02
CA LYS A 598 -23.48 -6.66 -39.14
C LYS A 598 -24.38 -5.79 -38.25
N ASN A 599 -25.36 -5.13 -38.86
CA ASN A 599 -26.23 -4.15 -38.18
C ASN A 599 -25.43 -3.07 -37.42
N GLU A 600 -24.38 -2.53 -38.06
CA GLU A 600 -23.50 -1.49 -37.51
C GLU A 600 -22.71 -1.91 -36.24
N VAL A 601 -22.53 -3.22 -36.04
CA VAL A 601 -21.71 -3.81 -34.97
C VAL A 601 -20.72 -4.83 -35.56
N VAL A 602 -19.46 -4.77 -35.12
CA VAL A 602 -18.42 -5.78 -35.32
C VAL A 602 -18.35 -6.63 -34.06
N VAL A 603 -18.29 -7.96 -34.20
CA VAL A 603 -18.18 -8.89 -33.06
C VAL A 603 -17.09 -9.90 -33.39
N LEU A 604 -16.07 -9.97 -32.54
CA LEU A 604 -14.90 -10.82 -32.70
C LEU A 604 -14.67 -11.64 -31.42
N ALA A 605 -14.55 -12.95 -31.59
CA ALA A 605 -14.03 -13.85 -30.56
C ALA A 605 -12.53 -14.07 -30.85
N LEU A 606 -11.68 -13.68 -29.90
CA LEU A 606 -10.23 -13.73 -30.03
C LEU A 606 -9.67 -14.84 -29.14
N ASP A 607 -9.41 -16.00 -29.75
CA ASP A 607 -8.68 -17.09 -29.12
C ASP A 607 -7.19 -16.78 -28.95
N ARG A 608 -6.46 -17.64 -28.23
CA ARG A 608 -5.00 -17.57 -28.05
C ARG A 608 -4.21 -17.44 -29.36
N GLY A 609 -4.66 -18.09 -30.42
CA GLY A 609 -4.02 -18.08 -31.73
C GLY A 609 -3.99 -16.69 -32.37
N ARG A 610 -4.99 -15.84 -32.08
CA ARG A 610 -5.02 -14.43 -32.53
C ARG A 610 -3.89 -13.57 -31.96
N PHE A 611 -3.30 -13.99 -30.83
CA PHE A 611 -2.23 -13.28 -30.14
C PHE A 611 -0.84 -13.91 -30.33
N ALA A 612 -0.73 -14.93 -31.20
CA ALA A 612 0.51 -15.70 -31.36
C ALA A 612 1.69 -14.90 -31.92
N THR A 613 1.42 -13.75 -32.57
CA THR A 613 2.43 -12.84 -33.15
C THR A 613 2.54 -11.50 -32.40
N GLY A 614 1.89 -11.35 -31.25
CA GLY A 614 1.79 -10.10 -30.49
C GLY A 614 0.34 -9.61 -30.35
N PRO A 615 0.13 -8.32 -30.03
CA PRO A 615 -1.19 -7.71 -29.95
C PRO A 615 -2.05 -7.93 -31.20
N TYR A 616 -3.37 -8.02 -31.00
CA TYR A 616 -4.32 -8.19 -32.09
C TYR A 616 -4.90 -6.84 -32.53
N THR A 617 -4.70 -6.48 -33.80
CA THR A 617 -5.33 -5.30 -34.42
C THR A 617 -6.46 -5.72 -35.36
N PHE A 618 -7.60 -5.05 -35.23
CA PHE A 618 -8.67 -5.06 -36.22
C PHE A 618 -8.70 -3.73 -36.97
N ASP A 619 -8.59 -3.80 -38.29
CA ASP A 619 -8.72 -2.66 -39.20
C ASP A 619 -10.12 -2.67 -39.84
N GLY A 620 -10.80 -1.53 -39.78
CA GLY A 620 -12.09 -1.32 -40.43
C GLY A 620 -12.17 0.03 -41.12
N ALA A 621 -13.30 0.30 -41.77
CA ALA A 621 -13.58 1.57 -42.45
C ALA A 621 -14.86 2.22 -41.90
N ILE A 622 -14.85 3.54 -41.83
CA ILE A 622 -16.00 4.39 -41.47
C ILE A 622 -16.38 5.20 -42.70
N HIS A 623 -17.63 5.07 -43.16
CA HIS A 623 -18.13 5.75 -44.35
C HIS A 623 -19.16 6.83 -43.96
N SER A 624 -18.94 8.07 -44.38
CA SER A 624 -19.80 9.21 -44.01
C SER A 624 -21.12 9.22 -44.80
N LYS A 625 -22.23 9.14 -44.07
CA LYS A 625 -23.60 9.43 -44.56
C LYS A 625 -23.85 10.94 -44.63
N ARG A 626 -23.28 11.70 -43.70
CA ARG A 626 -23.43 13.17 -43.52
C ARG A 626 -22.12 13.77 -42.98
N ALA A 627 -21.85 15.03 -43.33
CA ALA A 627 -20.64 15.72 -42.86
C ALA A 627 -20.65 15.93 -41.34
N GLY A 628 -19.49 15.80 -40.70
CA GLY A 628 -19.30 15.98 -39.26
C GLY A 628 -18.39 14.93 -38.62
N GLY A 629 -18.27 14.99 -37.30
CA GLY A 629 -17.61 13.96 -36.48
C GLY A 629 -18.53 12.77 -36.18
N PHE A 630 -17.96 11.73 -35.55
CA PHE A 630 -18.65 10.49 -35.23
C PHE A 630 -18.15 9.89 -33.90
N ALA A 631 -18.95 9.02 -33.30
CA ALA A 631 -18.59 8.21 -32.15
C ALA A 631 -18.63 6.72 -32.53
N VAL A 632 -17.55 5.99 -32.21
CA VAL A 632 -17.49 4.52 -32.25
C VAL A 632 -17.22 4.06 -30.83
N ASN A 633 -18.08 3.20 -30.32
CA ASN A 633 -17.99 2.65 -28.97
C ASN A 633 -17.42 1.23 -29.04
N SER A 634 -16.78 0.77 -27.98
CA SER A 634 -16.30 -0.60 -27.88
C SER A 634 -16.68 -1.26 -26.56
N LEU A 635 -16.55 -2.59 -26.55
CA LEU A 635 -16.64 -3.44 -25.38
C LEU A 635 -15.57 -4.53 -25.56
N VAL A 636 -14.70 -4.69 -24.56
CA VAL A 636 -13.78 -5.82 -24.47
C VAL A 636 -14.07 -6.61 -23.20
N VAL A 637 -14.22 -7.92 -23.33
CA VAL A 637 -14.55 -8.81 -22.21
C VAL A 637 -13.65 -10.05 -22.26
N PRO A 638 -12.85 -10.31 -21.21
CA PRO A 638 -12.12 -11.56 -21.08
C PRO A 638 -13.07 -12.69 -20.63
N PHE A 639 -13.24 -13.71 -21.47
CA PHE A 639 -13.83 -14.99 -21.11
C PHE A 639 -12.73 -16.03 -20.85
N VAL A 640 -11.88 -15.72 -19.85
CA VAL A 640 -10.80 -16.61 -19.40
C VAL A 640 -10.95 -17.00 -17.92
N GLY A 641 -10.44 -18.17 -17.57
CA GLY A 641 -10.46 -18.70 -16.21
C GLY A 641 -9.67 -17.84 -15.21
N PRO A 642 -9.90 -18.02 -13.90
CA PRO A 642 -9.16 -17.30 -12.86
C PRO A 642 -7.72 -17.80 -12.72
N VAL A 643 -6.86 -16.91 -12.24
CA VAL A 643 -5.60 -17.26 -11.58
C VAL A 643 -5.82 -17.35 -10.08
N TYR A 644 -4.98 -18.13 -9.42
CA TYR A 644 -4.96 -18.30 -7.97
C TYR A 644 -3.80 -17.53 -7.37
N ALA A 645 -3.92 -17.13 -6.10
CA ALA A 645 -2.78 -16.61 -5.37
C ALA A 645 -1.65 -17.64 -5.42
N SER A 646 -0.45 -17.16 -5.75
CA SER A 646 0.65 -17.98 -6.20
C SER A 646 1.07 -18.99 -5.13
N SER A 647 0.53 -20.20 -5.22
CA SER A 647 1.28 -21.36 -4.79
C SER A 647 2.47 -21.47 -5.74
N ILE A 648 3.69 -21.50 -5.21
CA ILE A 648 4.93 -21.49 -6.01
C ILE A 648 5.13 -22.83 -6.79
N LEU A 649 4.07 -23.64 -6.89
CA LEU A 649 3.95 -24.87 -7.67
C LEU A 649 3.55 -24.63 -9.13
N ASP A 650 2.72 -23.62 -9.39
CA ASP A 650 1.98 -23.54 -10.66
C ASP A 650 2.86 -23.12 -11.86
N ASP A 651 4.07 -22.61 -11.59
CA ASP A 651 5.10 -22.21 -12.56
C ASP A 651 6.30 -23.20 -12.60
N LEU A 652 6.17 -24.37 -11.98
CA LEU A 652 7.14 -25.47 -12.07
C LEU A 652 6.84 -26.37 -13.29
N PRO A 653 7.84 -27.11 -13.82
CA PRO A 653 7.61 -28.11 -14.84
C PRO A 653 6.50 -29.08 -14.41
N PRO A 654 5.62 -29.55 -15.31
CA PRO A 654 4.52 -30.43 -14.95
C PRO A 654 5.06 -31.68 -14.24
N MET A 655 4.71 -31.80 -12.96
CA MET A 655 5.11 -32.95 -12.16
C MET A 655 4.54 -34.24 -12.76
N PRO A 656 5.17 -35.40 -12.56
CA PRO A 656 4.54 -36.68 -12.85
C PRO A 656 3.14 -36.72 -12.22
N LYS A 657 2.14 -37.18 -12.97
CA LYS A 657 0.83 -37.49 -12.37
C LYS A 657 1.01 -38.67 -11.42
N GLU A 658 0.22 -38.64 -10.33
CA GLU A 658 0.20 -39.58 -9.20
C GLU A 658 1.25 -39.28 -8.09
N ALA A 659 0.92 -39.26 -6.80
CA ALA A 659 -0.38 -39.42 -6.11
C ALA A 659 -0.73 -38.14 -5.30
N ARG A 660 -1.98 -37.68 -5.38
CA ARG A 660 -2.48 -36.52 -4.60
C ARG A 660 -2.99 -36.98 -3.24
N ASP A 661 -2.58 -36.27 -2.19
CA ASP A 661 -3.31 -35.98 -0.94
C ASP A 661 -4.44 -36.95 -0.57
N LYS A 662 -4.08 -38.22 -0.32
CA LYS A 662 -4.89 -39.13 0.48
C LYS A 662 -4.08 -39.52 1.68
N GLN A 663 -4.63 -39.28 2.87
CA GLN A 663 -4.13 -39.93 4.07
C GLN A 663 -4.33 -41.45 3.88
N PRO A 664 -3.32 -42.29 4.17
CA PRO A 664 -3.47 -43.74 4.09
C PRO A 664 -4.66 -44.22 4.94
N ALA A 665 -5.42 -45.16 4.40
CA ALA A 665 -6.62 -45.68 5.06
C ALA A 665 -6.30 -46.87 5.97
N GLY A 666 -6.94 -46.93 7.14
CA GLY A 666 -6.69 -47.92 8.18
C GLY A 666 -5.87 -47.37 9.35
N GLU A 667 -5.69 -48.16 10.40
CA GLU A 667 -4.88 -47.78 11.57
C GLU A 667 -3.39 -48.12 11.34
N PRO A 668 -2.45 -47.23 11.70
CA PRO A 668 -1.03 -47.53 11.59
C PRO A 668 -0.54 -48.39 12.75
N LYS A 669 0.41 -49.29 12.48
CA LYS A 669 1.24 -49.88 13.53
C LYS A 669 2.18 -48.80 14.06
N VAL A 670 2.10 -48.52 15.36
CA VAL A 670 2.95 -47.52 16.04
C VAL A 670 4.03 -48.21 16.86
N GLU A 671 5.27 -47.80 16.68
CA GLU A 671 6.45 -48.23 17.42
C GLU A 671 7.18 -46.98 17.95
N ILE A 672 7.76 -47.07 19.16
CA ILE A 672 8.58 -46.02 19.76
C ILE A 672 9.96 -46.64 20.01
N GLU A 673 10.99 -46.08 19.39
CA GLU A 673 12.36 -46.55 19.54
C GLU A 673 13.01 -46.01 20.82
N GLY A 674 14.11 -46.63 21.26
CA GLY A 674 14.73 -46.38 22.57
C GLY A 674 15.35 -44.97 22.73
N ASP A 675 15.46 -44.20 21.66
CA ASP A 675 15.91 -42.81 21.64
C ASP A 675 14.75 -41.79 21.66
N GLY A 676 13.50 -42.27 21.65
CA GLY A 676 12.28 -41.45 21.59
C GLY A 676 11.72 -41.23 20.19
N THR A 677 12.33 -41.80 19.14
CA THR A 677 11.84 -41.73 17.76
C THR A 677 10.51 -42.46 17.62
N LEU A 678 9.51 -41.81 17.03
CA LEU A 678 8.18 -42.37 16.79
C LEU A 678 8.08 -42.88 15.35
N VAL A 679 7.87 -44.19 15.17
CA VAL A 679 7.68 -44.83 13.86
C VAL A 679 6.22 -45.27 13.69
N ARG A 680 5.60 -44.88 12.59
CA ARG A 680 4.25 -45.33 12.19
C ARG A 680 4.33 -46.03 10.84
N THR A 681 3.91 -47.29 10.78
CA THR A 681 3.80 -48.05 9.52
C THR A 681 2.33 -48.30 9.19
N TRP A 682 1.86 -47.75 8.09
CA TRP A 682 0.49 -47.86 7.60
C TRP A 682 0.27 -49.15 6.78
N PRO A 683 -0.98 -49.64 6.64
CA PRO A 683 -1.27 -50.88 5.91
C PRO A 683 -0.93 -50.86 4.42
N ASP A 684 -0.85 -49.68 3.81
CA ASP A 684 -0.42 -49.51 2.41
C ASP A 684 1.10 -49.65 2.22
N GLY A 685 1.87 -49.69 3.32
CA GLY A 685 3.33 -49.71 3.33
C GLY A 685 3.98 -48.33 3.53
N THR A 686 3.20 -47.26 3.67
CA THR A 686 3.72 -45.93 4.02
C THR A 686 4.33 -45.95 5.43
N LYS A 687 5.51 -45.35 5.59
CA LYS A 687 6.19 -45.20 6.88
C LYS A 687 6.39 -43.73 7.22
N GLU A 688 5.90 -43.31 8.38
CA GLU A 688 6.24 -42.03 9.00
C GLU A 688 7.25 -42.28 10.12
N VAL A 689 8.26 -41.43 10.22
CA VAL A 689 9.25 -41.40 11.30
C VAL A 689 9.28 -39.97 11.82
N THR A 690 9.09 -39.78 13.12
CA THR A 690 9.23 -38.48 13.78
C THR A 690 10.32 -38.58 14.83
N ASP A 691 11.43 -37.88 14.59
CA ASP A 691 12.59 -37.84 15.46
C ASP A 691 12.33 -36.90 16.66
N PRO A 692 12.99 -37.07 17.82
CA PRO A 692 12.75 -36.26 19.03
C PRO A 692 12.99 -34.74 18.86
N ASP A 693 13.74 -34.32 17.83
CA ASP A 693 14.03 -32.91 17.53
C ASP A 693 12.90 -32.19 16.74
N GLY A 694 11.82 -32.93 16.43
CA GLY A 694 10.66 -32.46 15.66
C GLY A 694 10.78 -32.66 14.14
N ARG A 695 11.86 -33.30 13.66
CA ARG A 695 12.02 -33.71 12.26
C ARG A 695 11.08 -34.86 11.93
N MET A 696 10.33 -34.74 10.84
CA MET A 696 9.42 -35.78 10.35
C MET A 696 9.84 -36.25 8.95
N VAL A 697 9.85 -37.57 8.72
CA VAL A 697 10.16 -38.19 7.43
C VAL A 697 9.06 -39.18 7.07
N ILE A 698 8.39 -38.96 5.94
CA ILE A 698 7.39 -39.85 5.37
C ILE A 698 8.01 -40.56 4.15
N ARG A 699 7.92 -41.88 4.08
CA ARG A 699 8.32 -42.69 2.92
C ARG A 699 7.11 -43.48 2.44
N ARG A 700 6.74 -43.29 1.18
CA ARG A 700 5.60 -43.97 0.54
C ARG A 700 6.08 -45.17 -0.29
N PRO A 701 5.23 -46.18 -0.55
CA PRO A 701 5.60 -47.40 -1.29
C PRO A 701 6.04 -47.15 -2.74
N ASP A 702 5.54 -46.06 -3.34
CA ASP A 702 5.91 -45.60 -4.69
C ASP A 702 7.36 -45.11 -4.79
N GLY A 703 8.07 -44.97 -3.67
CA GLY A 703 9.41 -44.40 -3.58
C GLY A 703 9.44 -42.89 -3.30
N THR A 704 8.28 -42.24 -3.18
CA THR A 704 8.18 -40.82 -2.81
C THR A 704 8.53 -40.64 -1.34
N ARG A 705 9.44 -39.69 -1.07
CA ARG A 705 9.90 -39.32 0.27
C ARG A 705 9.56 -37.86 0.54
N GLU A 706 9.02 -37.60 1.71
CA GLU A 706 8.71 -36.25 2.21
C GLU A 706 9.43 -36.06 3.55
N GLU A 707 10.00 -34.88 3.77
CA GLU A 707 10.76 -34.53 4.96
C GLU A 707 10.34 -33.13 5.41
N ILE A 708 10.06 -32.99 6.70
CA ILE A 708 9.73 -31.73 7.35
C ILE A 708 10.77 -31.53 8.45
N ALA A 709 11.60 -30.50 8.30
CA ALA A 709 12.56 -30.04 9.30
C ALA A 709 12.28 -28.57 9.62
N LYS A 710 12.88 -28.06 10.71
CA LYS A 710 12.53 -26.77 11.35
C LYS A 710 12.20 -25.63 10.37
N ASP A 711 13.01 -25.42 9.34
CA ASP A 711 12.86 -24.30 8.39
C ASP A 711 12.65 -24.72 6.92
N VAL A 712 12.54 -26.02 6.64
CA VAL A 712 12.40 -26.53 5.27
C VAL A 712 11.49 -27.77 5.18
N LYS A 713 10.60 -27.77 4.20
CA LYS A 713 9.86 -28.95 3.76
C LYS A 713 10.39 -29.44 2.42
N VAL A 714 10.89 -30.66 2.36
CA VAL A 714 11.42 -31.31 1.17
C VAL A 714 10.47 -32.41 0.71
N ILE A 715 10.17 -32.49 -0.59
CA ILE A 715 9.49 -33.63 -1.20
C ILE A 715 10.36 -34.12 -2.35
N GLN A 716 10.76 -35.39 -2.32
CA GLN A 716 11.54 -36.06 -3.34
C GLN A 716 10.70 -37.19 -3.93
N TRP A 717 10.56 -37.22 -5.24
CA TRP A 717 9.82 -38.26 -5.96
C TRP A 717 10.74 -39.39 -6.39
N ALA A 718 10.16 -40.57 -6.65
CA ALA A 718 10.90 -41.77 -7.05
C ALA A 718 11.72 -41.62 -8.34
N ASN A 719 11.35 -40.68 -9.21
CA ASN A 719 12.11 -40.34 -10.42
C ASN A 719 13.39 -39.53 -10.15
N GLY A 720 13.67 -39.15 -8.89
CA GLY A 720 14.85 -38.38 -8.49
C GLY A 720 14.64 -36.86 -8.48
N SER A 721 13.55 -36.33 -9.03
CA SER A 721 13.19 -34.91 -8.84
C SER A 721 12.92 -34.63 -7.35
N ARG A 722 13.19 -33.40 -6.90
CA ARG A 722 12.79 -32.94 -5.56
C ARG A 722 12.41 -31.46 -5.54
N ILE A 723 11.57 -31.07 -4.60
CA ILE A 723 11.22 -29.69 -4.27
C ILE A 723 11.58 -29.42 -2.81
N GLU A 724 12.11 -28.24 -2.53
CA GLU A 724 12.44 -27.73 -1.20
C GLU A 724 11.68 -26.42 -1.00
N ARG A 725 10.97 -26.30 0.12
CA ARG A 725 10.20 -25.11 0.49
C ARG A 725 10.73 -24.58 1.80
N TYR A 726 11.29 -23.38 1.78
CA TYR A 726 11.84 -22.73 2.95
C TYR A 726 10.81 -21.83 3.63
N ARG A 727 10.92 -21.70 4.96
CA ARG A 727 10.03 -20.82 5.76
C ARG A 727 10.03 -19.36 5.28
N ASN A 728 11.12 -18.91 4.66
CA ASN A 728 11.27 -17.55 4.09
C ASN A 728 10.56 -17.35 2.73
N GLY A 729 9.72 -18.31 2.28
CA GLY A 729 9.01 -18.24 1.00
C GLY A 729 9.83 -18.68 -0.22
N THR A 730 11.13 -18.97 -0.07
CA THR A 730 11.95 -19.50 -1.18
C THR A 730 11.54 -20.93 -1.50
N VAL A 731 11.42 -21.24 -2.79
CA VAL A 731 11.19 -22.60 -3.29
C VAL A 731 12.25 -22.98 -4.30
N VAL A 732 12.90 -24.13 -4.07
CA VAL A 732 13.88 -24.73 -4.99
C VAL A 732 13.27 -25.99 -5.57
N PHE A 733 13.32 -26.14 -6.89
CA PHE A 733 12.95 -27.36 -7.59
C PHE A 733 14.16 -27.91 -8.33
N HIS A 734 14.52 -29.15 -8.03
CA HIS A 734 15.50 -29.94 -8.76
C HIS A 734 14.77 -30.96 -9.61
N SER A 735 15.00 -30.89 -10.92
CA SER A 735 14.50 -31.87 -11.89
C SER A 735 15.43 -33.09 -11.93
N ALA A 736 14.87 -34.26 -12.24
CA ALA A 736 15.61 -35.51 -12.44
C ALA A 736 16.71 -35.42 -13.52
N ASP A 737 16.61 -34.47 -14.46
CA ASP A 737 17.66 -34.21 -15.48
C ASP A 737 18.86 -33.40 -14.93
N GLY A 738 18.83 -32.99 -13.66
CA GLY A 738 19.85 -32.17 -13.02
C GLY A 738 19.72 -30.67 -13.28
N SER A 739 18.61 -30.21 -13.87
CA SER A 739 18.27 -28.80 -13.88
C SER A 739 17.65 -28.34 -12.54
N GLU A 740 17.84 -27.07 -12.20
CA GLU A 740 17.43 -26.45 -10.95
C GLU A 740 16.68 -25.14 -11.23
N VAL A 741 15.56 -24.91 -10.56
CA VAL A 741 14.79 -23.66 -10.56
C VAL A 741 14.68 -23.16 -9.13
N ILE A 742 14.99 -21.89 -8.88
CA ILE A 742 14.83 -21.24 -7.58
C ILE A 742 13.89 -20.05 -7.77
N ASN A 743 12.78 -20.03 -7.05
CA ASN A 743 11.88 -18.89 -6.97
C ASN A 743 12.02 -18.28 -5.56
N THR A 744 12.40 -17.00 -5.48
CA THR A 744 12.52 -16.25 -4.22
C THR A 744 11.29 -15.36 -3.98
N LEU A 745 11.06 -14.98 -2.72
CA LEU A 745 9.89 -14.19 -2.29
C LEU A 745 9.81 -12.80 -2.97
N ASP A 746 10.94 -12.26 -3.42
CA ASP A 746 11.04 -11.00 -4.17
C ASP A 746 10.57 -11.09 -5.63
N GLY A 747 10.12 -12.26 -6.09
CA GLY A 747 9.73 -12.53 -7.47
C GLY A 747 10.89 -12.89 -8.41
N THR A 748 12.13 -12.96 -7.93
CA THR A 748 13.27 -13.36 -8.75
C THR A 748 13.26 -14.88 -9.01
N ARG A 749 13.37 -15.28 -10.29
CA ARG A 749 13.48 -16.67 -10.73
C ARG A 749 14.86 -16.97 -11.29
N TYR A 750 15.60 -17.85 -10.61
CA TYR A 750 16.83 -18.44 -11.11
C TYR A 750 16.53 -19.79 -11.76
N GLU A 751 17.21 -20.11 -12.85
CA GLU A 751 17.11 -21.38 -13.55
C GLU A 751 18.50 -21.79 -14.03
N ARG A 752 19.01 -22.92 -13.52
CA ARG A 752 20.27 -23.53 -13.95
C ARG A 752 19.93 -24.77 -14.76
N LEU A 753 20.19 -24.73 -16.06
CA LEU A 753 20.04 -25.89 -16.94
C LEU A 753 21.27 -26.82 -16.81
N ARG A 754 21.07 -28.12 -17.08
CA ARG A 754 22.15 -29.15 -17.09
C ARG A 754 23.38 -28.75 -17.94
N SER A 755 23.19 -27.92 -18.96
CA SER A 755 24.26 -27.38 -19.82
C SER A 755 25.21 -26.38 -19.12
N GLY A 756 24.92 -25.99 -17.87
CA GLY A 756 25.60 -24.91 -17.14
C GLY A 756 25.15 -23.51 -17.55
N ARG A 757 24.10 -23.40 -18.39
CA ARG A 757 23.44 -22.13 -18.70
C ARG A 757 22.60 -21.72 -17.49
N VAL A 758 22.85 -20.51 -16.98
CA VAL A 758 22.07 -19.91 -15.88
C VAL A 758 21.21 -18.80 -16.46
N ARG A 759 19.93 -18.78 -16.12
CA ARG A 759 18.98 -17.72 -16.43
C ARG A 759 18.50 -17.13 -15.12
N VAL A 760 18.50 -15.81 -15.00
CA VAL A 760 17.94 -15.08 -13.86
C VAL A 760 16.92 -14.11 -14.42
N ARG A 761 15.67 -14.21 -14.01
CA ARG A 761 14.61 -13.23 -14.29
C ARG A 761 14.35 -12.47 -12.98
N SER A 762 14.59 -11.17 -12.98
CA SER A 762 14.34 -10.29 -11.82
C SER A 762 12.88 -9.81 -11.81
N LYS A 763 12.42 -9.27 -10.66
CA LYS A 763 11.05 -8.74 -10.45
C LYS A 763 10.60 -7.79 -11.57
N ASP A 764 11.52 -6.95 -12.03
CA ASP A 764 11.32 -5.96 -13.08
C ASP A 764 11.05 -6.56 -14.48
N GLY A 765 11.19 -7.88 -14.65
CA GLY A 765 11.11 -8.56 -15.95
C GLY A 765 12.47 -8.74 -16.64
N THR A 766 13.53 -8.07 -16.17
CA THR A 766 14.87 -8.17 -16.75
C THR A 766 15.37 -9.61 -16.69
N THR A 767 15.71 -10.19 -17.84
CA THR A 767 16.19 -11.57 -17.96
C THR A 767 17.68 -11.59 -18.31
N LYS A 768 18.52 -11.97 -17.34
CA LYS A 768 19.97 -12.18 -17.48
C LYS A 768 20.27 -13.65 -17.74
N THR A 769 20.76 -13.96 -18.93
CA THR A 769 21.19 -15.30 -19.35
C THR A 769 22.72 -15.38 -19.42
N LEU A 770 23.31 -16.18 -18.53
CA LEU A 770 24.74 -16.49 -18.55
C LEU A 770 24.98 -17.83 -19.24
N THR A 771 25.86 -17.81 -20.22
CA THR A 771 26.40 -18.99 -20.91
C THR A 771 27.88 -19.16 -20.55
N ARG A 772 28.57 -20.13 -21.19
CA ARG A 772 30.02 -20.28 -21.07
C ARG A 772 30.84 -19.16 -21.73
N LYS A 773 30.27 -18.42 -22.69
CA LYS A 773 30.98 -17.40 -23.49
C LYS A 773 30.43 -15.97 -23.36
N TRP A 774 29.16 -15.84 -22.98
CA TRP A 774 28.41 -14.59 -23.03
C TRP A 774 27.49 -14.43 -21.83
N ARG A 775 27.35 -13.20 -21.35
CA ARG A 775 26.24 -12.72 -20.52
C ARG A 775 25.31 -11.90 -21.41
N VAL A 776 24.07 -12.36 -21.57
CA VAL A 776 23.01 -11.65 -22.30
C VAL A 776 22.03 -11.08 -21.29
N THR A 777 21.77 -9.78 -21.31
CA THR A 777 20.69 -9.14 -20.57
C THR A 777 19.58 -8.77 -21.55
N VAL A 778 18.34 -9.13 -21.25
CA VAL A 778 17.14 -8.65 -21.96
C VAL A 778 16.35 -7.82 -20.96
N HIS A 779 16.11 -6.55 -21.28
CA HIS A 779 15.34 -5.62 -20.45
C HIS A 779 13.84 -5.69 -20.80
N PRO A 780 12.95 -5.14 -19.96
CA PRO A 780 11.49 -5.25 -20.15
C PRO A 780 10.99 -4.50 -21.38
N ASP A 781 11.69 -3.44 -21.78
CA ASP A 781 11.50 -2.64 -23.00
C ASP A 781 11.95 -3.37 -24.29
N GLY A 782 12.41 -4.63 -24.18
CA GLY A 782 12.94 -5.42 -25.29
C GLY A 782 14.41 -5.14 -25.64
N LYS A 783 15.08 -4.20 -24.97
CA LYS A 783 16.51 -3.92 -25.20
C LYS A 783 17.37 -5.14 -24.85
N VAL A 784 18.25 -5.56 -25.75
CA VAL A 784 19.16 -6.68 -25.56
C VAL A 784 20.61 -6.19 -25.47
N GLU A 785 21.29 -6.52 -24.37
CA GLU A 785 22.72 -6.28 -24.18
C GLU A 785 23.47 -7.62 -24.17
N VAL A 786 24.48 -7.78 -25.03
CA VAL A 786 25.32 -8.98 -25.09
C VAL A 786 26.75 -8.60 -24.72
N VAL A 787 27.25 -9.18 -23.64
CA VAL A 787 28.60 -8.92 -23.11
C VAL A 787 29.42 -10.22 -23.17
N PRO A 788 30.62 -10.24 -23.79
CA PRO A 788 31.54 -11.37 -23.66
C PRO A 788 31.91 -11.61 -22.19
N ARG A 789 32.17 -12.87 -21.84
CA ARG A 789 32.36 -13.31 -20.46
C ARG A 789 33.79 -13.78 -20.19
#